data_AF-A0A5M9ZGF6-F1
#
_entry.id   AF-A0A5M9ZGF6-F1
#
_cell.length_a   1.000
_cell.length_b   1.000
_cell.length_c   1.000
_cell.angle_alpha   90.00
_cell.angle_beta   90.00
_cell.angle_gamma   90.00
#
_symmetry.space_group_name_H-M   'P 1'
#
loop_
_entity.id
_entity.type
_entity.pdbx_description
1 polymer ?
#
loop_
_entity_poly.entity_id
_entity_poly.type
_entity_poly.pdbx_seq_one_letter_code
_entity_poly.pdbx_strand_id
1 'polypeptide(L)'
;MSLEERFQNMTGNTKVWRAPLAGLASVAMIATMGVAASTANADTVNASNPVDQTDKFSVGVYAADAPYKLATDATGWRALYGNPDSHSAAHRDFYKYGDTFTTDDLRIANPYTAKDDHKVLTGYSYDLDGKNVASNEGVAVKGDTKLYAQSTKAYTVTFQKNFKSAEQIEVAAGQPITAADYFGKSYGSYWDSSLVNYRGITEPAAPAGYVFVGWTLSDNADSEDLYTGQAIEKDTTLYPKFEKFTDAGTAPGTAANQNVAQVELRNAQDGLFDTKYTLADQPFPEFRANPDNKGTEWQAGTDTTPSGKAYDFTQPVENAIRDYGANDLNLWGVTTASDKAWTIIYHFNGTENSAKNHANVNPTNDNEKGFTSSDVKKVTTSDGIAAKPGDPAVKGAEFTAWYQSNNNTPFDFSKSVASQADAQAGSRTVDLYAGWDTENIVPVAYYYNYQTNAGTTSFWNLSSTDLNDGKGQKVVDSHSGKALNYQTAGTSIQVPTGVEDYFQTAADKDHDKYTSRTVTSWNGVLSNAVVSSVTASVSVYANWEGGQSVLLDADGGHWGSVNHTQYASKSDSQKWADVVTTPTRDGYTFLYWEKAQAPLKGAYANLTDGYYYTFDPSSKTGLKKTKNVISDGDRLRAIWASTDNQTVYALHDKYGLTGLNKQDDYALADKLGFSEGPWKTYVDTWYGLQDEFVALNALDGQAKIDAAKALAAKYEAAQAELGKSPSVDPTDPANPFTDVLKGHTPHYSDIIAGYQAGVIKGWDEPNGTVTFRPRIEVVRQDFAAFLYRLAGSPEYTVSAADNKFTDVTPDTPHYKEILWAAKNGYIKGYADGTFAGMATIQRQDAMEMIYRVAGSPKVADADKAFTDSAATPFADSIAWAKAQGITTGYEDGSFGVGRTIIRQDLAAFLNRAAAVLKK
;
A
#
# COMPACT_ATOMS: atom_id res chain seq x y z
N MET A 1 58.37 12.29 -28.09
CA MET A 1 57.78 10.97 -27.84
C MET A 1 56.29 11.17 -27.60
N SER A 2 55.44 10.63 -28.47
CA SER A 2 53.99 10.83 -28.39
C SER A 2 53.36 10.01 -27.26
N LEU A 3 52.12 10.33 -26.86
CA LEU A 3 51.36 9.55 -25.87
C LEU A 3 51.23 8.07 -26.29
N GLU A 4 51.24 7.83 -27.60
CA GLU A 4 51.15 6.51 -28.23
C GLU A 4 52.46 5.70 -28.09
N GLU A 5 53.62 6.36 -28.18
CA GLU A 5 54.93 5.72 -27.95
C GLU A 5 55.16 5.36 -26.47
N ARG A 6 54.48 6.02 -25.52
CA ARG A 6 54.49 5.63 -24.10
C ARG A 6 53.58 4.44 -23.80
N PHE A 7 52.48 4.30 -24.52
CA PHE A 7 51.54 3.20 -24.32
C PHE A 7 52.09 1.87 -24.86
N GLN A 8 52.88 1.90 -25.94
CA GLN A 8 53.47 0.68 -26.52
C GLN A 8 54.66 0.12 -25.73
N ASN A 9 55.34 0.92 -24.90
CA ASN A 9 56.41 0.44 -24.02
C ASN A 9 55.92 -0.14 -22.68
N MET A 10 54.65 0.07 -22.30
CA MET A 10 54.10 -0.43 -21.03
C MET A 10 53.45 -1.82 -21.13
N THR A 11 53.12 -2.31 -22.34
CA THR A 11 52.36 -3.57 -22.50
C THR A 11 53.18 -4.74 -23.04
N GLY A 12 54.47 -4.54 -23.33
CA GLY A 12 55.46 -5.62 -23.43
C GLY A 12 55.09 -6.81 -24.31
N ASN A 13 54.39 -6.63 -25.43
CA ASN A 13 54.02 -7.76 -26.28
C ASN A 13 54.36 -7.51 -27.76
N THR A 14 55.57 -7.94 -28.14
CA THR A 14 55.96 -8.08 -29.55
C THR A 14 56.08 -9.56 -29.90
N LYS A 15 55.27 -9.96 -30.89
CA LYS A 15 55.44 -11.08 -31.84
C LYS A 15 54.79 -12.46 -31.56
N VAL A 16 53.80 -12.72 -32.43
CA VAL A 16 53.63 -13.87 -33.35
C VAL A 16 53.06 -15.19 -32.79
N TRP A 17 51.89 -15.50 -33.35
CA TRP A 17 51.05 -16.69 -33.34
C TRP A 17 51.72 -18.06 -33.57
N ARG A 18 51.14 -19.10 -32.94
CA ARG A 18 50.59 -20.33 -33.57
C ARG A 18 49.66 -21.07 -32.58
N ALA A 19 48.43 -21.36 -33.02
CA ALA A 19 47.31 -21.91 -32.26
C ALA A 19 47.47 -23.40 -31.85
N PRO A 20 46.54 -23.97 -31.05
CA PRO A 20 45.45 -24.69 -31.70
C PRO A 20 44.04 -24.43 -31.11
N LEU A 21 43.14 -23.94 -31.97
CA LEU A 21 41.95 -24.67 -32.42
C LEU A 21 40.98 -25.34 -31.41
N ALA A 22 40.75 -24.77 -30.23
CA ALA A 22 39.66 -25.23 -29.35
C ALA A 22 38.72 -24.14 -28.79
N GLY A 23 39.02 -22.83 -28.98
CA GLY A 23 38.25 -21.74 -28.36
C GLY A 23 37.20 -21.05 -29.24
N LEU A 24 37.15 -21.33 -30.55
CA LEU A 24 36.25 -20.65 -31.49
C LEU A 24 34.96 -21.42 -31.82
N ALA A 25 34.84 -22.67 -31.39
CA ALA A 25 33.56 -23.39 -31.43
C ALA A 25 32.61 -22.92 -30.30
N SER A 26 33.14 -22.39 -29.20
CA SER A 26 32.35 -21.97 -28.03
C SER A 26 31.59 -20.65 -28.24
N VAL A 27 32.11 -19.76 -29.09
CA VAL A 27 31.46 -18.47 -29.39
C VAL A 27 30.43 -18.60 -30.52
N ALA A 28 30.65 -19.53 -31.47
CA ALA A 28 29.60 -19.92 -32.43
C ALA A 28 28.48 -20.74 -31.76
N MET A 29 28.80 -21.56 -30.74
CA MET A 29 27.80 -22.26 -29.93
C MET A 29 27.03 -21.34 -28.97
N ILE A 30 27.62 -20.25 -28.48
CA ILE A 30 26.88 -19.23 -27.69
C ILE A 30 25.92 -18.41 -28.57
N ALA A 31 26.21 -18.24 -29.87
CA ALA A 31 25.28 -17.65 -30.83
C ALA A 31 24.18 -18.63 -31.31
N THR A 32 24.38 -19.95 -31.22
CA THR A 32 23.32 -20.94 -31.54
C THR A 32 22.46 -21.32 -30.33
N MET A 33 22.96 -21.18 -29.10
CA MET A 33 22.15 -21.39 -27.89
C MET A 33 21.32 -20.15 -27.50
N GLY A 34 21.71 -18.94 -27.94
CA GLY A 34 20.87 -17.75 -27.88
C GLY A 34 19.71 -17.73 -28.90
N VAL A 35 19.71 -18.65 -29.87
CA VAL A 35 18.70 -18.77 -30.92
C VAL A 35 17.70 -19.91 -30.65
N ALA A 36 17.96 -20.80 -29.69
CA ALA A 36 17.04 -21.88 -29.33
C ALA A 36 15.96 -21.48 -28.30
N ALA A 37 16.10 -20.34 -27.62
CA ALA A 37 15.09 -19.84 -26.68
C ALA A 37 14.08 -18.86 -27.31
N SER A 38 14.33 -18.33 -28.50
CA SER A 38 13.39 -17.46 -29.23
C SER A 38 12.43 -18.24 -30.16
N THR A 39 12.56 -19.57 -30.26
CA THR A 39 11.71 -20.43 -31.13
C THR A 39 10.69 -21.28 -30.36
N ALA A 40 10.40 -20.95 -29.10
CA ALA A 40 9.45 -21.71 -28.26
C ALA A 40 8.18 -20.91 -27.88
N ASN A 41 7.81 -19.88 -28.64
CA ASN A 41 6.63 -19.06 -28.34
C ASN A 41 5.32 -19.59 -28.96
N ALA A 42 5.35 -20.72 -29.66
CA ALA A 42 4.12 -21.34 -30.16
C ALA A 42 3.44 -22.13 -29.02
N ASP A 43 2.69 -21.43 -28.21
CA ASP A 43 1.65 -22.03 -27.38
C ASP A 43 0.39 -22.09 -28.25
N THR A 44 0.03 -23.28 -28.76
CA THR A 44 -0.98 -23.39 -29.82
C THR A 44 -2.36 -22.95 -29.34
N VAL A 45 -2.65 -21.68 -29.55
CA VAL A 45 -3.98 -21.11 -29.52
C VAL A 45 -4.77 -21.64 -30.72
N ASN A 46 -5.96 -22.18 -30.50
CA ASN A 46 -6.87 -22.44 -31.61
C ASN A 46 -7.27 -21.09 -32.24
N ALA A 47 -6.77 -20.79 -33.45
CA ALA A 47 -7.05 -19.53 -34.14
C ALA A 47 -8.57 -19.25 -34.28
N SER A 48 -9.39 -20.31 -34.29
CA SER A 48 -10.84 -20.22 -34.35
C SER A 48 -11.48 -19.91 -33.00
N ASN A 49 -10.84 -20.24 -31.87
CA ASN A 49 -11.39 -20.06 -30.52
C ASN A 49 -10.26 -19.92 -29.47
N PRO A 50 -9.60 -18.75 -29.42
CA PRO A 50 -8.33 -18.56 -28.72
C PRO A 50 -8.45 -18.43 -27.19
N VAL A 51 -9.65 -18.14 -26.70
CA VAL A 51 -10.00 -18.04 -25.29
C VAL A 51 -11.13 -19.06 -25.07
N ASP A 52 -10.92 -20.08 -24.23
CA ASP A 52 -11.81 -21.22 -23.95
C ASP A 52 -13.32 -21.08 -24.31
N GLN A 53 -13.90 -22.17 -24.85
CA GLN A 53 -15.01 -22.35 -25.84
C GLN A 53 -16.32 -21.54 -25.75
N THR A 54 -16.38 -20.45 -25.01
CA THR A 54 -17.61 -19.66 -24.87
C THR A 54 -17.54 -18.29 -25.56
N ASP A 55 -16.35 -17.74 -25.87
CA ASP A 55 -16.19 -16.35 -26.36
C ASP A 55 -16.97 -15.36 -25.46
N LYS A 56 -16.97 -15.55 -24.13
CA LYS A 56 -17.78 -14.76 -23.21
C LYS A 56 -16.93 -13.83 -22.38
N PHE A 57 -17.14 -12.54 -22.55
CA PHE A 57 -16.54 -11.45 -21.79
C PHE A 57 -17.61 -10.67 -21.03
N SER A 58 -17.20 -10.09 -19.92
CA SER A 58 -18.08 -9.30 -19.05
C SER A 58 -17.66 -7.84 -19.03
N VAL A 59 -18.61 -6.94 -18.73
CA VAL A 59 -18.34 -5.49 -18.59
C VAL A 59 -18.83 -5.04 -17.21
N GLY A 60 -17.96 -4.38 -16.45
CA GLY A 60 -18.26 -3.84 -15.12
C GLY A 60 -17.96 -2.35 -15.02
N VAL A 61 -18.88 -1.60 -14.40
CA VAL A 61 -18.77 -0.14 -14.18
C VAL A 61 -18.52 0.15 -12.70
N TYR A 62 -17.63 1.08 -12.39
CA TYR A 62 -17.22 1.49 -11.05
C TYR A 62 -17.31 3.00 -10.90
N ALA A 63 -17.60 3.51 -9.70
CA ALA A 63 -17.51 4.95 -9.44
C ALA A 63 -16.03 5.34 -9.24
N ALA A 64 -15.54 6.44 -9.82
CA ALA A 64 -14.15 6.86 -9.69
C ALA A 64 -13.74 7.19 -8.24
N ASP A 65 -14.67 7.61 -7.40
CA ASP A 65 -14.48 7.88 -5.97
C ASP A 65 -14.68 6.64 -5.07
N ALA A 66 -15.23 5.56 -5.61
CA ALA A 66 -15.34 4.25 -4.95
C ALA A 66 -14.93 3.12 -5.90
N PRO A 67 -13.68 3.11 -6.42
CA PRO A 67 -13.25 2.24 -7.52
C PRO A 67 -13.15 0.75 -7.16
N TYR A 68 -13.28 0.43 -5.87
CA TYR A 68 -13.33 -0.91 -5.30
C TYR A 68 -14.76 -1.48 -5.26
N LYS A 69 -15.77 -0.64 -5.48
CA LYS A 69 -17.19 -1.02 -5.42
C LYS A 69 -17.81 -0.86 -6.80
N LEU A 70 -18.39 -1.94 -7.31
CA LEU A 70 -19.17 -1.89 -8.54
C LEU A 70 -20.28 -0.86 -8.38
N ALA A 71 -20.45 -0.03 -9.40
CA ALA A 71 -21.47 0.99 -9.43
C ALA A 71 -22.85 0.33 -9.23
N THR A 72 -23.60 0.88 -8.29
CA THR A 72 -24.97 0.46 -8.03
C THR A 72 -25.92 1.57 -8.38
N ASP A 73 -27.08 1.23 -8.93
CA ASP A 73 -28.16 2.20 -9.06
C ASP A 73 -28.74 2.60 -7.68
N ALA A 74 -29.68 3.55 -7.70
CA ALA A 74 -30.38 4.03 -6.50
C ALA A 74 -31.16 2.93 -5.75
N THR A 75 -31.39 1.75 -6.35
CA THR A 75 -32.04 0.59 -5.72
C THR A 75 -31.05 -0.44 -5.18
N GLY A 76 -29.74 -0.21 -5.34
CA GLY A 76 -28.68 -1.13 -4.93
C GLY A 76 -28.39 -2.24 -5.95
N TRP A 77 -28.94 -2.15 -7.16
CA TRP A 77 -28.70 -3.11 -8.22
C TRP A 77 -27.33 -2.88 -8.87
N ARG A 78 -26.62 -3.97 -9.18
CA ARG A 78 -25.20 -3.96 -9.56
C ARG A 78 -25.03 -3.86 -11.08
N ALA A 79 -24.20 -2.94 -11.55
CA ALA A 79 -23.85 -2.78 -12.97
C ALA A 79 -22.87 -3.86 -13.46
N LEU A 80 -23.32 -5.11 -13.56
CA LEU A 80 -22.54 -6.20 -14.15
C LEU A 80 -23.28 -6.81 -15.34
N TYR A 81 -22.67 -6.71 -16.52
CA TYR A 81 -23.14 -7.41 -17.71
C TYR A 81 -22.32 -8.70 -17.88
N GLY A 82 -23.01 -9.85 -18.00
CA GLY A 82 -22.38 -11.17 -18.15
C GLY A 82 -22.00 -11.87 -16.84
N ASN A 83 -22.86 -11.87 -15.80
CA ASN A 83 -22.63 -12.66 -14.58
C ASN A 83 -23.31 -14.06 -14.67
N PRO A 84 -22.60 -15.18 -14.51
CA PRO A 84 -23.23 -16.49 -14.38
C PRO A 84 -23.94 -16.74 -13.02
N ASP A 85 -23.61 -16.01 -11.94
CA ASP A 85 -24.12 -16.24 -10.57
C ASP A 85 -25.32 -15.35 -10.17
N SER A 86 -25.81 -14.51 -11.09
CA SER A 86 -27.04 -13.74 -10.84
C SER A 86 -28.27 -14.67 -10.90
N HIS A 87 -29.06 -14.71 -9.83
CA HIS A 87 -30.16 -15.65 -9.61
C HIS A 87 -31.37 -15.51 -10.57
N SER A 88 -31.28 -14.74 -11.66
CA SER A 88 -32.33 -14.67 -12.67
C SER A 88 -31.76 -14.97 -14.06
N ALA A 89 -32.45 -15.83 -14.81
CA ALA A 89 -32.04 -16.30 -16.13
C ALA A 89 -32.03 -15.22 -17.23
N ALA A 90 -32.39 -13.97 -16.89
CA ALA A 90 -32.64 -12.88 -17.84
C ALA A 90 -31.42 -11.97 -18.11
N HIS A 91 -30.31 -12.07 -17.38
CA HIS A 91 -29.10 -11.23 -17.56
C HIS A 91 -27.86 -12.00 -18.05
N ARG A 92 -28.10 -13.05 -18.84
CA ARG A 92 -27.06 -13.95 -19.38
C ARG A 92 -26.43 -13.46 -20.68
N ASP A 93 -26.44 -12.16 -20.94
CA ASP A 93 -25.87 -11.57 -22.15
C ASP A 93 -24.38 -11.30 -21.92
N PHE A 94 -23.58 -12.32 -22.19
CA PHE A 94 -22.14 -12.17 -22.31
C PHE A 94 -21.81 -11.57 -23.67
N TYR A 95 -20.77 -10.73 -23.70
CA TYR A 95 -20.24 -10.17 -24.93
C TYR A 95 -19.23 -11.14 -25.56
N LYS A 96 -19.19 -11.17 -26.89
CA LYS A 96 -18.14 -11.83 -27.66
C LYS A 96 -17.03 -10.88 -28.04
N TYR A 97 -15.90 -11.44 -28.46
CA TYR A 97 -14.84 -10.63 -29.02
C TYR A 97 -15.40 -9.89 -30.24
N GLY A 98 -15.30 -8.57 -30.23
CA GLY A 98 -15.85 -7.75 -31.27
C GLY A 98 -17.36 -7.47 -31.13
N ASP A 99 -18.03 -7.88 -30.05
CA ASP A 99 -19.32 -7.25 -29.76
C ASP A 99 -19.06 -5.80 -29.31
N THR A 100 -20.04 -4.92 -29.52
CA THR A 100 -19.90 -3.49 -29.27
C THR A 100 -21.10 -2.97 -28.49
N PHE A 101 -20.87 -2.01 -27.62
CA PHE A 101 -21.92 -1.35 -26.87
C PHE A 101 -21.65 0.15 -26.79
N THR A 102 -22.70 0.97 -26.78
CA THR A 102 -22.56 2.40 -26.46
C THR A 102 -22.54 2.60 -24.95
N THR A 103 -21.97 3.71 -24.48
CA THR A 103 -22.08 4.06 -23.06
C THR A 103 -23.52 4.31 -22.62
N ASP A 104 -24.42 4.61 -23.56
CA ASP A 104 -25.86 4.71 -23.33
C ASP A 104 -26.54 3.32 -23.17
N ASP A 105 -25.99 2.27 -23.78
CA ASP A 105 -26.46 0.87 -23.64
C ASP A 105 -26.12 0.28 -22.26
N LEU A 106 -25.17 0.88 -21.55
CA LEU A 106 -24.92 0.62 -20.14
C LEU A 106 -26.07 1.21 -19.32
N ARG A 107 -27.27 0.62 -19.46
CA ARG A 107 -28.55 0.99 -18.82
C ARG A 107 -28.51 1.13 -17.29
N ILE A 108 -27.36 0.91 -16.66
CA ILE A 108 -27.17 0.97 -15.22
C ILE A 108 -26.05 1.96 -14.90
N ALA A 109 -26.33 2.80 -13.90
CA ALA A 109 -25.39 3.49 -13.05
C ALA A 109 -24.57 4.61 -13.70
N ASN A 110 -25.21 5.77 -13.85
CA ASN A 110 -24.61 6.92 -13.21
C ASN A 110 -24.56 6.60 -11.69
N PRO A 111 -23.39 6.34 -11.07
CA PRO A 111 -23.32 6.10 -9.63
C PRO A 111 -23.59 7.38 -8.81
N TYR A 112 -23.63 8.52 -9.50
CA TYR A 112 -23.91 9.86 -8.99
C TYR A 112 -25.36 10.27 -9.30
N THR A 113 -26.31 9.41 -8.90
CA THR A 113 -27.76 9.69 -9.04
C THR A 113 -28.42 10.06 -7.72
N ALA A 114 -27.67 10.09 -6.62
CA ALA A 114 -28.24 10.44 -5.35
C ALA A 114 -28.53 11.95 -5.35
N LYS A 115 -29.70 12.32 -4.83
CA LYS A 115 -30.20 13.70 -4.82
C LYS A 115 -29.25 14.73 -4.17
N ASP A 116 -28.24 14.26 -3.43
CA ASP A 116 -27.29 15.06 -2.65
C ASP A 116 -25.82 14.60 -2.83
N ASP A 117 -25.46 13.94 -3.93
CA ASP A 117 -24.05 13.55 -4.16
C ASP A 117 -23.15 14.68 -4.67
N HIS A 118 -23.76 15.81 -5.06
CA HIS A 118 -23.09 16.99 -5.61
C HIS A 118 -22.14 16.65 -6.77
N LYS A 119 -22.56 15.69 -7.61
CA LYS A 119 -21.77 15.20 -8.73
C LYS A 119 -22.63 15.00 -9.97
N VAL A 120 -22.08 15.38 -11.12
CA VAL A 120 -22.68 15.08 -12.43
C VAL A 120 -21.73 14.18 -13.20
N LEU A 121 -22.26 13.06 -13.71
CA LEU A 121 -21.52 12.14 -14.59
C LEU A 121 -21.09 12.88 -15.85
N THR A 122 -19.78 12.88 -16.10
CA THR A 122 -19.18 13.47 -17.31
C THR A 122 -18.89 12.44 -18.39
N GLY A 123 -18.81 11.16 -18.03
CA GLY A 123 -18.59 10.06 -18.95
C GLY A 123 -17.96 8.86 -18.26
N TYR A 124 -17.38 7.96 -19.05
CA TYR A 124 -16.68 6.79 -18.57
C TYR A 124 -15.24 6.78 -19.07
N SER A 125 -14.33 6.18 -18.32
CA SER A 125 -12.94 5.98 -18.72
C SER A 125 -12.47 4.57 -18.39
N TYR A 126 -11.42 4.12 -19.08
CA TYR A 126 -10.78 2.84 -18.79
C TYR A 126 -9.84 2.88 -17.59
N ASP A 127 -9.38 4.07 -17.21
CA ASP A 127 -8.50 4.35 -16.09
C ASP A 127 -9.19 5.20 -15.02
N LEU A 128 -8.65 5.19 -13.80
CA LEU A 128 -9.21 5.96 -12.69
C LEU A 128 -9.07 7.48 -12.89
N ASP A 129 -7.98 7.93 -13.52
CA ASP A 129 -7.64 9.35 -13.69
C ASP A 129 -8.45 10.04 -14.80
N GLY A 130 -9.24 9.27 -15.59
CA GLY A 130 -10.04 9.80 -16.69
C GLY A 130 -9.26 10.16 -17.95
N LYS A 131 -8.01 9.69 -18.10
CA LYS A 131 -7.14 10.02 -19.26
C LYS A 131 -7.53 9.26 -20.52
N ASN A 132 -7.94 8.01 -20.36
CA ASN A 132 -8.38 7.09 -21.41
C ASN A 132 -9.91 7.05 -21.40
N VAL A 133 -10.53 8.11 -21.91
CA VAL A 133 -11.99 8.24 -21.99
C VAL A 133 -12.57 7.16 -22.92
N ALA A 134 -13.58 6.45 -22.43
CA ALA A 134 -14.35 5.51 -23.23
C ALA A 134 -15.26 6.28 -24.19
N SER A 135 -15.31 5.84 -25.45
CA SER A 135 -16.09 6.53 -26.47
C SER A 135 -17.59 6.36 -26.26
N ASN A 136 -18.34 7.47 -26.23
CA ASN A 136 -19.81 7.44 -26.24
C ASN A 136 -20.36 6.92 -27.57
N GLU A 137 -19.57 7.03 -28.64
CA GLU A 137 -19.85 6.47 -29.96
C GLU A 137 -19.63 4.95 -30.01
N GLY A 138 -19.24 4.33 -28.89
CA GLY A 138 -19.26 2.90 -28.63
C GLY A 138 -17.90 2.22 -28.48
N VAL A 139 -17.93 1.10 -27.76
CA VAL A 139 -16.77 0.37 -27.22
C VAL A 139 -16.77 -1.05 -27.76
N ALA A 140 -15.67 -1.46 -28.39
CA ALA A 140 -15.48 -2.84 -28.84
C ALA A 140 -14.93 -3.73 -27.73
N VAL A 141 -15.58 -4.87 -27.50
CA VAL A 141 -15.18 -5.83 -26.48
C VAL A 141 -14.02 -6.66 -26.99
N LYS A 142 -12.85 -6.47 -26.38
CA LYS A 142 -11.62 -7.25 -26.64
C LYS A 142 -11.27 -8.20 -25.49
N GLY A 143 -12.03 -8.14 -24.39
CA GLY A 143 -11.76 -8.83 -23.14
C GLY A 143 -12.78 -8.47 -22.07
N ASP A 144 -12.61 -9.04 -20.88
CA ASP A 144 -13.34 -8.54 -19.70
C ASP A 144 -13.04 -7.05 -19.51
N THR A 145 -14.09 -6.22 -19.41
CA THR A 145 -14.00 -4.76 -19.46
C THR A 145 -14.34 -4.11 -18.09
N LYS A 146 -13.52 -3.17 -17.61
CA LYS A 146 -13.67 -2.36 -16.40
C LYS A 146 -13.70 -0.89 -16.83
N LEU A 147 -14.77 -0.21 -16.47
CA LEU A 147 -14.96 1.23 -16.72
C LEU A 147 -15.12 1.98 -15.40
N TYR A 148 -14.57 3.18 -15.33
CA TYR A 148 -14.73 4.12 -14.23
C TYR A 148 -15.65 5.25 -14.67
N ALA A 149 -16.76 5.44 -13.96
CA ALA A 149 -17.66 6.57 -14.10
C ALA A 149 -16.97 7.82 -13.56
N GLN A 150 -16.74 8.80 -14.43
CA GLN A 150 -16.10 10.07 -14.11
C GLN A 150 -17.17 11.10 -13.77
N SER A 151 -16.89 11.96 -12.79
CA SER A 151 -17.80 13.02 -12.38
C SER A 151 -17.09 14.35 -12.23
N THR A 152 -17.83 15.43 -12.45
CA THR A 152 -17.45 16.76 -12.00
C THR A 152 -18.28 17.18 -10.79
N LYS A 153 -17.77 18.16 -10.03
CA LYS A 153 -18.53 18.80 -8.94
C LYS A 153 -19.80 19.43 -9.52
N ALA A 154 -20.90 19.26 -8.81
CA ALA A 154 -22.18 19.86 -9.13
C ALA A 154 -22.75 20.65 -7.94
N TYR A 155 -23.74 21.48 -8.25
CA TYR A 155 -24.54 22.21 -7.27
C TYR A 155 -26.02 21.91 -7.49
N THR A 156 -26.75 21.84 -6.38
CA THR A 156 -28.17 21.55 -6.41
C THR A 156 -28.94 22.81 -6.79
N VAL A 157 -29.72 22.75 -7.87
CA VAL A 157 -30.69 23.79 -8.21
C VAL A 157 -32.08 23.32 -7.80
N THR A 158 -32.69 24.06 -6.87
CA THR A 158 -34.00 23.76 -6.29
C THR A 158 -35.08 24.63 -6.91
N PHE A 159 -35.98 24.03 -7.66
CA PHE A 159 -37.14 24.68 -8.27
C PHE A 159 -38.36 24.60 -7.34
N GLN A 160 -38.73 25.72 -6.72
CA GLN A 160 -39.89 25.79 -5.84
C GLN A 160 -41.19 25.85 -6.65
N LYS A 161 -42.17 24.99 -6.36
CA LYS A 161 -43.44 25.01 -7.10
C LYS A 161 -44.55 25.79 -6.41
N ASN A 162 -44.63 25.74 -5.07
CA ASN A 162 -45.75 26.32 -4.30
C ASN A 162 -45.41 26.56 -2.81
N PHE A 163 -44.16 26.91 -2.47
CA PHE A 163 -43.63 27.00 -1.08
C PHE A 163 -43.76 25.71 -0.23
N LYS A 164 -44.29 24.62 -0.80
CA LYS A 164 -44.53 23.33 -0.11
C LYS A 164 -43.93 22.11 -0.84
N SER A 165 -43.59 22.25 -2.12
CA SER A 165 -42.97 21.20 -2.92
C SER A 165 -41.87 21.80 -3.80
N ALA A 166 -40.76 21.08 -3.92
CA ALA A 166 -39.62 21.49 -4.71
C ALA A 166 -39.12 20.32 -5.56
N GLU A 167 -38.72 20.62 -6.79
CA GLU A 167 -37.96 19.73 -7.66
C GLU A 167 -36.50 20.16 -7.65
N GLN A 168 -35.59 19.20 -7.85
CA GLN A 168 -34.15 19.46 -7.77
C GLN A 168 -33.44 18.79 -8.94
N ILE A 169 -32.43 19.47 -9.44
CA ILE A 169 -31.46 18.96 -10.41
C ILE A 169 -30.06 19.25 -9.89
N GLU A 170 -29.09 18.47 -10.36
CA GLU A 170 -27.66 18.74 -10.17
C GLU A 170 -27.09 19.37 -11.44
N VAL A 171 -26.43 20.51 -11.29
CA VAL A 171 -25.81 21.24 -12.41
C VAL A 171 -24.31 21.31 -12.19
N ALA A 172 -23.52 20.99 -13.22
CA ALA A 172 -22.07 21.08 -13.15
C ALA A 172 -21.60 22.47 -12.69
N ALA A 173 -20.67 22.51 -11.73
CA ALA A 173 -20.21 23.75 -11.12
C ALA A 173 -19.64 24.72 -12.17
N GLY A 174 -20.14 25.96 -12.15
CA GLY A 174 -19.74 27.01 -13.09
C GLY A 174 -20.39 26.90 -14.48
N GLN A 175 -21.31 25.95 -14.69
CA GLN A 175 -22.12 25.86 -15.91
C GLN A 175 -23.52 26.43 -15.67
N PRO A 176 -24.17 27.01 -16.70
CA PRO A 176 -25.59 27.33 -16.62
C PRO A 176 -26.45 26.05 -16.66
N ILE A 177 -27.71 26.16 -16.26
CA ILE A 177 -28.70 25.09 -16.44
C ILE A 177 -28.83 24.82 -17.94
N THR A 178 -28.64 23.58 -18.36
CA THR A 178 -28.86 23.18 -19.76
C THR A 178 -30.29 22.68 -19.96
N ALA A 179 -30.75 22.64 -21.21
CA ALA A 179 -32.05 22.06 -21.54
C ALA A 179 -32.11 20.56 -21.15
N ALA A 180 -31.00 19.82 -21.25
CA ALA A 180 -30.93 18.43 -20.83
C ALA A 180 -31.09 18.27 -19.30
N ASP A 181 -30.54 19.19 -18.51
CA ASP A 181 -30.72 19.20 -17.05
C ASP A 181 -32.17 19.55 -16.69
N TYR A 182 -32.75 20.53 -17.39
CA TYR A 182 -34.10 21.04 -17.12
C TYR A 182 -35.21 20.08 -17.53
N PHE A 183 -35.11 19.42 -18.69
CA PHE A 183 -36.12 18.45 -19.15
C PHE A 183 -35.83 17.01 -18.69
N GLY A 184 -34.62 16.77 -18.15
CA GLY A 184 -34.16 15.48 -17.67
C GLY A 184 -33.68 14.56 -18.81
N LYS A 185 -32.59 13.80 -18.60
CA LYS A 185 -32.18 12.74 -19.52
C LYS A 185 -33.13 11.54 -19.36
N SER A 186 -33.97 11.30 -20.37
CA SER A 186 -34.88 10.14 -20.41
C SER A 186 -34.08 8.84 -20.58
N TYR A 187 -34.16 7.94 -19.59
CA TYR A 187 -33.80 6.53 -19.74
C TYR A 187 -34.96 5.67 -19.23
N GLY A 188 -36.05 5.60 -20.01
CA GLY A 188 -37.15 4.65 -19.78
C GLY A 188 -36.95 3.35 -20.58
N SER A 189 -37.14 2.19 -19.94
CA SER A 189 -36.89 0.86 -20.52
C SER A 189 -37.94 0.38 -21.55
N TYR A 190 -37.65 -0.72 -22.27
CA TYR A 190 -38.58 -1.34 -23.23
C TYR A 190 -39.83 -1.97 -22.59
N TRP A 191 -39.96 -2.02 -21.25
CA TRP A 191 -41.25 -2.43 -20.64
C TRP A 191 -41.63 -1.85 -19.26
N ASP A 192 -40.76 -1.15 -18.54
CA ASP A 192 -41.15 -0.33 -17.37
C ASP A 192 -40.08 0.72 -17.00
N SER A 193 -40.47 2.00 -17.11
CA SER A 193 -39.67 3.21 -16.94
C SER A 193 -39.71 3.77 -15.51
N SER A 194 -39.92 2.94 -14.49
CA SER A 194 -39.99 3.36 -13.08
C SER A 194 -38.65 3.39 -12.34
N LEU A 195 -37.54 3.02 -12.99
CA LEU A 195 -36.18 3.05 -12.44
C LEU A 195 -35.36 4.20 -13.04
N VAL A 196 -34.97 5.14 -12.16
CA VAL A 196 -34.05 6.30 -12.31
C VAL A 196 -34.20 7.13 -13.59
N ASN A 197 -35.36 7.76 -13.76
CA ASN A 197 -35.50 8.92 -14.63
C ASN A 197 -35.30 10.19 -13.79
N TYR A 198 -34.32 11.04 -14.12
CA TYR A 198 -34.45 12.46 -13.77
C TYR A 198 -35.69 12.95 -14.52
N ARG A 199 -36.85 13.03 -13.85
CA ARG A 199 -38.02 13.69 -14.42
C ARG A 199 -37.64 15.16 -14.57
N GLY A 200 -37.74 15.69 -15.78
CA GLY A 200 -37.58 17.11 -16.02
C GLY A 200 -38.44 17.96 -15.09
N ILE A 201 -37.98 19.19 -14.90
CA ILE A 201 -38.68 20.24 -14.19
C ILE A 201 -40.00 20.52 -14.90
N THR A 202 -41.10 20.16 -14.25
CA THR A 202 -42.42 20.54 -14.77
C THR A 202 -42.71 21.97 -14.37
N GLU A 203 -42.89 22.86 -15.35
CA GLU A 203 -43.28 24.25 -15.08
C GLU A 203 -44.55 24.30 -14.22
N PRO A 204 -44.58 25.16 -13.18
CA PRO A 204 -45.67 25.17 -12.22
C PRO A 204 -46.96 25.72 -12.86
N ALA A 205 -48.09 25.13 -12.48
CA ALA A 205 -49.39 25.61 -12.92
C ALA A 205 -49.66 27.01 -12.37
N ALA A 206 -49.90 27.96 -13.26
CA ALA A 206 -50.17 29.34 -12.87
C ALA A 206 -51.58 29.49 -12.24
N PRO A 207 -51.75 30.39 -11.26
CA PRO A 207 -53.08 30.77 -10.77
C PRO A 207 -53.97 31.31 -11.89
N ALA A 208 -55.30 31.28 -11.70
CA ALA A 208 -56.25 31.81 -12.67
C ALA A 208 -55.96 33.29 -12.99
N GLY A 209 -55.79 33.60 -14.28
CA GLY A 209 -55.45 34.95 -14.77
C GLY A 209 -53.97 35.30 -14.72
N TYR A 210 -53.08 34.33 -14.53
CA TYR A 210 -51.62 34.48 -14.56
C TYR A 210 -50.99 33.45 -15.49
N VAL A 211 -49.75 33.73 -15.93
CA VAL A 211 -48.89 32.79 -16.66
C VAL A 211 -47.54 32.66 -15.97
N PHE A 212 -46.90 31.51 -16.12
CA PHE A 212 -45.53 31.28 -15.64
C PHE A 212 -44.54 31.92 -16.62
N VAL A 213 -43.87 33.00 -16.19
CA VAL A 213 -42.92 33.76 -17.02
C VAL A 213 -41.47 33.33 -16.80
N GLY A 214 -41.18 32.54 -15.77
CA GLY A 214 -39.85 31.99 -15.57
C GLY A 214 -39.49 31.82 -14.11
N TRP A 215 -38.21 31.55 -13.90
CA TRP A 215 -37.63 31.26 -12.60
C TRP A 215 -36.84 32.46 -12.10
N THR A 216 -37.04 32.88 -10.85
CA THR A 216 -36.33 33.99 -10.19
C THR A 216 -35.34 33.50 -9.17
N LEU A 217 -34.28 34.27 -8.93
CA LEU A 217 -33.30 33.97 -7.88
C LEU A 217 -33.77 34.40 -6.48
N SER A 218 -34.70 35.35 -6.40
CA SER A 218 -35.30 35.82 -5.16
C SER A 218 -36.70 35.22 -4.92
N ASP A 219 -37.06 35.09 -3.64
CA ASP A 219 -38.37 34.60 -3.19
C ASP A 219 -39.45 35.70 -3.17
N ASN A 220 -39.11 36.89 -3.65
CA ASN A 220 -40.00 38.04 -3.70
C ASN A 220 -40.84 38.00 -4.98
N ALA A 221 -42.16 37.93 -4.83
CA ALA A 221 -43.10 37.94 -5.95
C ALA A 221 -42.99 39.19 -6.84
N ASP A 222 -42.53 40.31 -6.30
CA ASP A 222 -42.35 41.57 -7.03
C ASP A 222 -40.98 41.69 -7.72
N SER A 223 -40.14 40.65 -7.66
CA SER A 223 -38.82 40.70 -8.27
C SER A 223 -38.86 40.44 -9.77
N GLU A 224 -37.97 41.11 -10.49
CA GLU A 224 -37.79 41.01 -11.95
C GLU A 224 -36.48 40.27 -12.31
N ASP A 225 -35.87 39.58 -11.34
CA ASP A 225 -34.57 38.90 -11.45
C ASP A 225 -34.67 37.49 -12.06
N LEU A 226 -35.16 37.40 -13.30
CA LEU A 226 -35.21 36.12 -14.01
C LEU A 226 -33.83 35.49 -14.15
N TYR A 227 -33.77 34.18 -13.90
CA TYR A 227 -32.64 33.34 -14.26
C TYR A 227 -32.64 33.13 -15.78
N THR A 228 -31.67 33.74 -16.45
CA THR A 228 -31.55 33.81 -17.91
C THR A 228 -30.35 33.02 -18.44
N GLY A 229 -29.79 32.12 -17.62
CA GLY A 229 -28.64 31.29 -17.98
C GLY A 229 -27.32 31.75 -17.38
N GLN A 230 -27.35 32.41 -16.22
CA GLN A 230 -26.14 32.69 -15.45
C GLN A 230 -25.52 31.37 -14.93
N ALA A 231 -24.19 31.31 -14.77
CA ALA A 231 -23.53 30.11 -14.26
C ALA A 231 -23.96 29.77 -12.81
N ILE A 232 -24.13 28.48 -12.51
CA ILE A 232 -24.45 28.00 -11.16
C ILE A 232 -23.15 27.81 -10.38
N GLU A 233 -22.89 28.69 -9.41
CA GLU A 233 -21.66 28.69 -8.59
C GLU A 233 -21.84 28.15 -7.17
N LYS A 234 -23.09 27.90 -6.76
CA LYS A 234 -23.49 27.36 -5.46
C LYS A 234 -24.91 26.78 -5.54
N ASP A 235 -25.31 26.04 -4.52
CA ASP A 235 -26.69 25.59 -4.39
C ASP A 235 -27.64 26.79 -4.47
N THR A 236 -28.60 26.70 -5.37
CA THR A 236 -29.42 27.84 -5.79
C THR A 236 -30.88 27.43 -5.71
N THR A 237 -31.71 28.26 -5.06
CA THR A 237 -33.16 28.08 -5.10
C THR A 237 -33.75 29.03 -6.12
N LEU A 238 -34.50 28.47 -7.05
CA LEU A 238 -35.26 29.18 -8.06
C LEU A 238 -36.74 29.18 -7.67
N TYR A 239 -37.33 30.37 -7.68
CA TYR A 239 -38.74 30.58 -7.34
C TYR A 239 -39.55 30.87 -8.60
N PRO A 240 -40.83 30.50 -8.65
CA PRO A 240 -41.61 30.68 -9.84
C PRO A 240 -42.16 32.10 -9.90
N LYS A 241 -41.92 32.81 -11.00
CA LYS A 241 -42.55 34.10 -11.27
C LYS A 241 -43.81 33.87 -12.10
N PHE A 242 -44.90 34.40 -11.59
CA PHE A 242 -46.17 34.47 -12.29
C PHE A 242 -46.49 35.93 -12.56
N GLU A 243 -46.89 36.22 -13.79
CA GLU A 243 -47.31 37.55 -14.18
C GLU A 243 -48.73 37.50 -14.69
N LYS A 244 -49.48 38.58 -14.43
CA LYS A 244 -50.89 38.64 -14.77
C LYS A 244 -51.07 38.62 -16.29
N PHE A 245 -51.98 37.77 -16.74
CA PHE A 245 -52.33 37.60 -18.15
C PHE A 245 -53.85 37.41 -18.24
N THR A 246 -54.58 38.48 -18.55
CA THR A 246 -56.06 38.42 -18.56
C THR A 246 -56.62 37.83 -19.85
N ASP A 247 -57.38 36.75 -19.67
CA ASP A 247 -58.32 36.03 -20.55
C ASP A 247 -57.92 35.75 -22.00
N ALA A 248 -58.02 34.47 -22.38
CA ALA A 248 -57.90 33.96 -23.74
C ALA A 248 -58.75 34.80 -24.72
N GLY A 249 -58.07 35.47 -25.65
CA GLY A 249 -58.70 36.33 -26.67
C GLY A 249 -58.43 37.83 -26.52
N THR A 250 -57.72 38.27 -25.48
CA THR A 250 -57.23 39.65 -25.36
C THR A 250 -55.73 39.71 -25.64
N ALA A 251 -55.33 40.52 -26.64
CA ALA A 251 -53.93 40.63 -27.06
C ALA A 251 -53.00 41.12 -25.92
N PRO A 252 -51.72 40.72 -25.92
CA PRO A 252 -50.67 41.36 -25.12
C PRO A 252 -50.71 42.88 -25.32
N GLY A 253 -50.50 43.68 -24.26
CA GLY A 253 -50.40 45.15 -24.38
C GLY A 253 -51.60 46.00 -23.95
N THR A 254 -52.69 45.46 -23.39
CA THR A 254 -53.56 46.28 -22.52
C THR A 254 -52.80 46.66 -21.24
N ALA A 255 -53.15 47.74 -20.53
CA ALA A 255 -52.45 48.19 -19.32
C ALA A 255 -52.32 47.13 -18.21
N ALA A 256 -53.01 45.98 -18.34
CA ALA A 256 -52.96 44.84 -17.43
C ALA A 256 -51.94 43.74 -17.81
N ASN A 257 -51.38 43.73 -19.03
CA ASN A 257 -50.50 42.68 -19.58
C ASN A 257 -49.18 43.23 -20.19
N GLN A 258 -48.71 44.42 -19.80
CA GLN A 258 -47.52 45.06 -20.41
C GLN A 258 -46.19 44.38 -20.02
N ASN A 259 -46.20 43.53 -19.01
CA ASN A 259 -44.99 42.93 -18.45
C ASN A 259 -44.72 41.51 -18.98
N VAL A 260 -45.56 40.97 -19.89
CA VAL A 260 -45.43 39.59 -20.41
C VAL A 260 -45.10 39.62 -21.89
N ALA A 261 -44.15 38.78 -22.30
CA ALA A 261 -43.89 38.45 -23.70
C ALA A 261 -44.14 36.94 -23.96
N GLN A 262 -44.81 36.62 -25.06
CA GLN A 262 -45.16 35.28 -25.51
C GLN A 262 -44.13 34.74 -26.51
N VAL A 263 -43.57 33.57 -26.20
CA VAL A 263 -42.56 32.89 -27.01
C VAL A 263 -43.13 31.57 -27.52
N GLU A 264 -43.15 31.38 -28.84
CA GLU A 264 -43.62 30.15 -29.45
C GLU A 264 -42.46 29.32 -29.99
N LEU A 265 -42.34 28.08 -29.52
CA LEU A 265 -41.30 27.14 -29.88
C LEU A 265 -41.84 26.16 -30.91
N ARG A 266 -41.42 26.28 -32.15
CA ARG A 266 -41.91 25.50 -33.30
C ARG A 266 -40.93 24.40 -33.69
N ASN A 267 -41.45 23.19 -33.86
CA ASN A 267 -40.74 22.07 -34.45
C ASN A 267 -40.84 22.17 -35.98
N ALA A 268 -39.69 22.26 -36.67
CA ALA A 268 -39.69 22.44 -38.13
C ALA A 268 -40.05 21.16 -38.91
N GLN A 269 -40.02 19.99 -38.27
CA GLN A 269 -40.25 18.69 -38.90
C GLN A 269 -41.74 18.34 -38.97
N ASP A 270 -42.51 18.58 -37.90
CA ASP A 270 -43.94 18.24 -37.83
C ASP A 270 -44.87 19.45 -37.69
N GLY A 271 -44.33 20.65 -37.50
CA GLY A 271 -45.09 21.90 -37.37
C GLY A 271 -45.82 22.06 -36.02
N LEU A 272 -45.60 21.15 -35.06
CA LEU A 272 -46.10 21.29 -33.70
C LEU A 272 -45.40 22.47 -33.00
N PHE A 273 -46.12 23.09 -32.08
CA PHE A 273 -45.59 24.21 -31.32
C PHE A 273 -46.00 24.14 -29.85
N ASP A 274 -45.16 24.69 -28.99
CA ASP A 274 -45.44 24.93 -27.57
C ASP A 274 -45.31 26.43 -27.28
N THR A 275 -46.22 26.94 -26.46
CA THR A 275 -46.26 28.36 -26.09
C THR A 275 -45.68 28.53 -24.69
N LYS A 276 -44.62 29.34 -24.60
CA LYS A 276 -43.96 29.77 -23.36
C LYS A 276 -44.10 31.27 -23.17
N TYR A 277 -43.76 31.72 -21.97
CA TYR A 277 -43.80 33.13 -21.60
C TYR A 277 -42.51 33.55 -20.90
N THR A 278 -42.13 34.82 -21.08
CA THR A 278 -41.05 35.51 -20.36
C THR A 278 -41.52 36.90 -19.92
N LEU A 279 -40.74 37.60 -19.09
CA LEU A 279 -40.99 39.01 -18.79
C LEU A 279 -40.64 39.86 -20.03
N ALA A 280 -41.48 40.86 -20.31
CA ALA A 280 -41.25 41.80 -21.39
C ALA A 280 -39.88 42.49 -21.24
N ASP A 281 -39.17 42.69 -22.35
CA ASP A 281 -37.84 43.29 -22.40
C ASP A 281 -36.79 42.52 -21.56
N GLN A 282 -37.05 41.25 -21.26
CA GLN A 282 -36.08 40.31 -20.67
C GLN A 282 -35.76 39.16 -21.64
N PRO A 283 -34.56 38.59 -21.59
CA PRO A 283 -34.20 37.43 -22.41
C PRO A 283 -35.05 36.20 -22.10
N PHE A 284 -35.36 35.40 -23.12
CA PHE A 284 -35.95 34.08 -22.93
C PHE A 284 -34.84 33.06 -22.67
N PRO A 285 -34.86 32.29 -21.56
CA PRO A 285 -33.78 31.36 -21.25
C PRO A 285 -33.80 30.11 -22.15
N GLU A 286 -32.69 29.80 -22.84
CA GLU A 286 -32.60 28.66 -23.78
C GLU A 286 -32.97 27.31 -23.14
N PHE A 287 -32.61 27.09 -21.87
CA PHE A 287 -32.86 25.82 -21.18
C PHE A 287 -34.34 25.49 -21.01
N ARG A 288 -35.24 26.48 -21.14
CA ARG A 288 -36.70 26.29 -21.12
C ARG A 288 -37.26 25.90 -22.50
N ALA A 289 -36.43 25.86 -23.54
CA ALA A 289 -36.81 25.35 -24.84
C ALA A 289 -36.59 23.83 -24.90
N ASN A 290 -37.65 23.08 -25.20
CA ASN A 290 -37.58 21.62 -25.29
C ASN A 290 -36.56 21.20 -26.37
N PRO A 291 -35.50 20.46 -26.02
CA PRO A 291 -34.48 20.05 -26.98
C PRO A 291 -35.04 19.14 -28.09
N ASP A 292 -36.11 18.38 -27.84
CA ASP A 292 -36.72 17.52 -28.86
C ASP A 292 -37.39 18.32 -30.00
N ASN A 293 -37.71 19.59 -29.74
CA ASN A 293 -38.25 20.51 -30.75
C ASN A 293 -37.14 21.26 -31.49
N LYS A 294 -35.90 21.20 -31.00
CA LYS A 294 -34.73 21.87 -31.57
C LYS A 294 -34.12 20.99 -32.66
N GLY A 295 -33.89 21.56 -33.83
CA GLY A 295 -33.03 20.95 -34.85
C GLY A 295 -31.55 21.08 -34.48
N THR A 296 -30.69 21.36 -35.47
CA THR A 296 -29.28 21.69 -35.18
C THR A 296 -29.13 23.04 -34.49
N GLU A 297 -30.12 23.93 -34.65
CA GLU A 297 -30.13 25.27 -34.06
C GLU A 297 -31.57 25.84 -33.96
N TRP A 298 -31.72 26.88 -33.13
CA TRP A 298 -32.93 27.70 -33.05
C TRP A 298 -32.76 28.94 -33.94
N GLN A 299 -33.79 29.32 -34.68
CA GLN A 299 -33.82 30.55 -35.48
C GLN A 299 -35.09 31.35 -35.20
N ALA A 300 -34.96 32.67 -35.01
CA ALA A 300 -36.14 33.55 -34.97
C ALA A 300 -36.85 33.55 -36.34
N GLY A 301 -38.15 33.78 -36.38
CA GLY A 301 -38.91 33.78 -37.64
C GLY A 301 -40.31 34.37 -37.53
N THR A 302 -41.09 34.19 -38.59
CA THR A 302 -42.54 34.42 -38.59
C THR A 302 -43.29 33.13 -38.25
N ASP A 303 -44.62 33.17 -38.10
CA ASP A 303 -45.47 31.99 -37.86
C ASP A 303 -45.33 30.87 -38.91
N THR A 304 -44.72 31.16 -40.06
CA THR A 304 -44.60 30.22 -41.19
C THR A 304 -43.18 30.04 -41.71
N THR A 305 -42.22 30.90 -41.34
CA THR A 305 -40.89 30.91 -41.97
C THR A 305 -39.78 31.29 -40.98
N PRO A 306 -38.72 30.48 -40.83
CA PRO A 306 -37.54 30.84 -40.05
C PRO A 306 -36.67 31.90 -40.78
N SER A 307 -35.90 32.68 -40.02
CA SER A 307 -35.08 33.78 -40.57
C SER A 307 -33.82 33.34 -41.32
N GLY A 308 -33.37 32.09 -41.14
CA GLY A 308 -32.10 31.61 -41.68
C GLY A 308 -30.88 32.00 -40.84
N LYS A 309 -31.06 32.52 -39.62
CA LYS A 309 -29.96 32.88 -38.70
C LYS A 309 -30.21 32.31 -37.30
N ALA A 310 -29.16 31.76 -36.70
CA ALA A 310 -29.18 31.29 -35.31
C ALA A 310 -29.63 32.41 -34.37
N TYR A 311 -30.53 32.07 -33.45
CA TYR A 311 -31.06 32.97 -32.44
C TYR A 311 -30.10 33.09 -31.25
N ASP A 312 -29.90 34.32 -30.79
CA ASP A 312 -29.11 34.63 -29.59
C ASP A 312 -30.05 34.77 -28.38
N PHE A 313 -30.05 33.77 -27.50
CA PHE A 313 -30.91 33.73 -26.31
C PHE A 313 -30.54 34.76 -25.25
N THR A 314 -29.46 35.53 -25.42
CA THR A 314 -29.13 36.66 -24.55
C THR A 314 -29.88 37.95 -24.92
N GLN A 315 -30.52 37.98 -26.09
CA GLN A 315 -31.29 39.14 -26.54
C GLN A 315 -32.63 39.24 -25.79
N PRO A 316 -33.03 40.45 -25.35
CA PRO A 316 -34.36 40.69 -24.80
C PRO A 316 -35.49 40.34 -25.77
N VAL A 317 -36.60 39.81 -25.24
CA VAL A 317 -37.83 39.64 -26.01
C VAL A 317 -38.70 40.88 -25.86
N GLU A 318 -38.80 41.67 -26.92
CA GLU A 318 -39.63 42.88 -26.94
C GLU A 318 -41.12 42.53 -26.81
N ASN A 319 -41.89 43.39 -26.14
CA ASN A 319 -43.36 43.26 -26.10
C ASN A 319 -43.99 44.00 -27.28
N ALA A 320 -44.58 43.25 -28.22
CA ALA A 320 -45.29 43.77 -29.38
C ALA A 320 -46.72 44.18 -28.98
N ILE A 321 -46.85 45.32 -28.30
CA ILE A 321 -48.08 45.89 -27.68
C ILE A 321 -49.31 46.07 -28.65
N ARG A 322 -49.27 45.65 -29.93
CA ARG A 322 -50.28 46.03 -30.95
C ARG A 322 -50.66 44.99 -32.02
N ASP A 323 -50.46 43.69 -31.87
CA ASP A 323 -50.61 42.76 -33.01
C ASP A 323 -51.88 41.88 -33.08
N TYR A 324 -52.89 42.08 -32.21
CA TYR A 324 -54.14 41.28 -32.24
C TYR A 324 -53.93 39.75 -32.07
N GLY A 325 -52.92 39.34 -31.30
CA GLY A 325 -52.75 37.94 -30.87
C GLY A 325 -51.69 37.18 -31.67
N ALA A 326 -50.70 37.87 -32.21
CA ALA A 326 -49.47 37.25 -32.68
C ALA A 326 -48.45 37.14 -31.51
N ASN A 327 -47.47 36.26 -31.70
CA ASN A 327 -46.46 35.97 -30.70
C ASN A 327 -45.37 37.04 -30.72
N ASP A 328 -44.88 37.44 -29.55
CA ASP A 328 -43.76 38.39 -29.41
C ASP A 328 -42.45 37.81 -29.98
N LEU A 329 -42.27 36.49 -29.92
CA LEU A 329 -41.15 35.78 -30.53
C LEU A 329 -41.55 34.39 -31.03
N ASN A 330 -41.29 34.11 -32.30
CA ASN A 330 -41.38 32.76 -32.87
C ASN A 330 -39.98 32.18 -33.06
N LEU A 331 -39.67 31.08 -32.39
CA LEU A 331 -38.42 30.33 -32.54
C LEU A 331 -38.66 29.01 -33.25
N TRP A 332 -37.92 28.78 -34.33
CA TRP A 332 -37.97 27.58 -35.14
C TRP A 332 -36.75 26.71 -34.87
N GLY A 333 -36.97 25.45 -34.47
CA GLY A 333 -35.93 24.45 -34.40
C GLY A 333 -35.66 23.91 -35.80
N VAL A 334 -34.66 24.44 -36.50
CA VAL A 334 -34.41 24.10 -37.91
C VAL A 334 -33.22 23.17 -38.08
N THR A 335 -33.20 22.49 -39.23
CA THR A 335 -32.03 21.81 -39.76
C THR A 335 -31.65 22.54 -41.06
N THR A 336 -30.66 23.43 -41.06
CA THR A 336 -30.38 24.28 -42.24
C THR A 336 -29.76 23.46 -43.38
N ALA A 337 -30.32 23.59 -44.58
CA ALA A 337 -29.82 22.90 -45.78
C ALA A 337 -28.50 23.49 -46.34
N SER A 338 -28.12 24.72 -45.95
CA SER A 338 -26.88 25.40 -46.37
C SER A 338 -25.68 25.17 -45.44
N ASP A 339 -25.90 24.67 -44.21
CA ASP A 339 -24.86 24.41 -43.21
C ASP A 339 -24.71 22.92 -42.94
N LYS A 340 -24.59 22.10 -43.99
CA LYS A 340 -24.23 20.69 -43.78
C LYS A 340 -22.87 20.66 -43.08
N ALA A 341 -22.85 20.45 -41.77
CA ALA A 341 -21.62 20.11 -41.08
C ALA A 341 -20.98 18.90 -41.78
N TRP A 342 -19.65 18.80 -41.69
CA TRP A 342 -18.95 17.74 -42.41
C TRP A 342 -19.50 16.40 -41.96
N THR A 343 -19.99 15.62 -42.91
CA THR A 343 -20.45 14.27 -42.68
C THR A 343 -19.27 13.33 -42.87
N ILE A 344 -18.77 12.76 -41.78
CA ILE A 344 -17.75 11.71 -41.86
C ILE A 344 -18.47 10.38 -42.00
N ILE A 345 -18.02 9.55 -42.94
CA ILE A 345 -18.53 8.20 -43.17
C ILE A 345 -17.41 7.23 -42.83
N TYR A 346 -17.62 6.40 -41.81
CA TYR A 346 -16.67 5.39 -41.38
C TYR A 346 -16.94 4.05 -42.05
N HIS A 347 -15.94 3.58 -42.80
CA HIS A 347 -15.90 2.30 -43.49
C HIS A 347 -15.07 1.31 -42.67
N PHE A 348 -15.72 0.62 -41.73
CA PHE A 348 -15.06 -0.36 -40.85
C PHE A 348 -14.56 -1.62 -41.57
N ASN A 349 -15.06 -1.89 -42.79
CA ASN A 349 -14.68 -3.04 -43.61
C ASN A 349 -13.37 -2.85 -44.41
N GLY A 350 -12.72 -1.68 -44.28
CA GLY A 350 -11.60 -1.26 -45.14
C GLY A 350 -12.07 -0.93 -46.56
N THR A 351 -11.14 -0.84 -47.52
CA THR A 351 -11.50 -0.61 -48.94
C THR A 351 -12.39 -1.75 -49.45
N GLU A 352 -13.34 -1.47 -50.35
CA GLU A 352 -14.36 -2.42 -50.84
C GLU A 352 -13.85 -3.81 -51.28
N ASN A 353 -12.55 -3.97 -51.56
CA ASN A 353 -11.92 -5.22 -51.99
C ASN A 353 -11.35 -6.13 -50.89
N SER A 354 -11.19 -5.69 -49.64
CA SER A 354 -10.62 -6.53 -48.54
C SER A 354 -11.67 -7.31 -47.74
N ALA A 355 -12.96 -7.05 -47.95
CA ALA A 355 -14.03 -7.36 -46.99
C ALA A 355 -14.70 -8.75 -47.13
N LYS A 356 -14.18 -9.71 -47.90
CA LYS A 356 -15.03 -10.86 -48.31
C LYS A 356 -15.19 -12.03 -47.32
N ASN A 357 -14.53 -12.09 -46.16
CA ASN A 357 -14.63 -13.31 -45.31
C ASN A 357 -14.50 -13.17 -43.79
N HIS A 358 -14.43 -11.96 -43.21
CA HIS A 358 -14.22 -11.79 -41.77
C HIS A 358 -15.46 -11.21 -41.09
N ALA A 359 -15.80 -11.72 -39.90
CA ALA A 359 -16.87 -11.17 -39.07
C ALA A 359 -16.42 -9.79 -38.56
N ASN A 360 -16.80 -8.75 -39.31
CA ASN A 360 -16.40 -7.37 -39.05
C ASN A 360 -17.32 -6.73 -38.01
N VAL A 361 -16.78 -5.76 -37.27
CA VAL A 361 -17.40 -5.21 -36.07
C VAL A 361 -17.57 -3.71 -36.23
N ASN A 362 -18.79 -3.25 -35.99
CA ASN A 362 -19.13 -1.85 -35.94
C ASN A 362 -19.15 -1.36 -34.47
N PRO A 363 -18.19 -0.53 -34.02
CA PRO A 363 -18.16 -0.02 -32.64
C PRO A 363 -19.40 0.76 -32.21
N THR A 364 -20.26 1.22 -33.14
CA THR A 364 -21.34 2.16 -32.84
C THR A 364 -22.67 1.53 -32.41
N ASN A 365 -22.76 0.20 -32.37
CA ASN A 365 -23.96 -0.59 -31.99
C ASN A 365 -25.31 -0.07 -32.56
N ASP A 366 -25.29 0.58 -33.72
CA ASP A 366 -26.46 1.26 -34.28
C ASP A 366 -27.42 0.34 -35.06
N ASN A 367 -27.46 -0.95 -34.70
CA ASN A 367 -28.68 -1.77 -34.51
C ASN A 367 -28.32 -3.28 -34.43
N GLU A 368 -28.42 -3.82 -33.22
CA GLU A 368 -28.35 -5.23 -32.79
C GLU A 368 -28.24 -6.35 -33.87
N LYS A 369 -27.20 -7.19 -33.73
CA LYS A 369 -27.10 -8.59 -34.21
C LYS A 369 -27.78 -8.90 -35.56
N GLY A 370 -27.27 -8.33 -36.65
CA GLY A 370 -27.61 -8.81 -37.99
C GLY A 370 -27.23 -7.84 -39.09
N PHE A 371 -26.08 -8.08 -39.74
CA PHE A 371 -25.63 -7.29 -40.88
C PHE A 371 -26.44 -7.58 -42.16
N THR A 372 -26.99 -6.53 -42.77
CA THR A 372 -27.17 -6.45 -44.24
C THR A 372 -26.68 -5.08 -44.73
N SER A 373 -25.59 -5.12 -45.50
CA SER A 373 -25.03 -4.08 -46.40
C SER A 373 -24.56 -2.71 -45.84
N SER A 374 -23.24 -2.52 -45.92
CA SER A 374 -22.48 -1.29 -46.24
C SER A 374 -22.74 0.02 -45.47
N ASP A 375 -21.68 0.44 -44.76
CA ASP A 375 -21.35 1.82 -44.34
C ASP A 375 -22.22 2.42 -43.23
N VAL A 376 -21.66 2.54 -42.01
CA VAL A 376 -22.36 3.19 -40.90
C VAL A 376 -21.46 4.07 -40.05
N LYS A 377 -21.62 5.39 -40.22
CA LYS A 377 -22.19 6.37 -39.28
C LYS A 377 -21.79 7.77 -39.74
N LYS A 378 -22.77 8.66 -39.89
CA LYS A 378 -22.63 10.05 -40.34
C LYS A 378 -22.38 10.97 -39.15
N VAL A 379 -21.14 11.10 -38.70
CA VAL A 379 -20.83 12.06 -37.63
C VAL A 379 -20.77 13.45 -38.22
N THR A 380 -21.58 14.36 -37.67
CA THR A 380 -21.77 15.72 -38.16
C THR A 380 -21.12 16.67 -37.14
N THR A 381 -19.98 17.25 -37.49
CA THR A 381 -19.23 18.12 -36.55
C THR A 381 -19.40 19.60 -36.86
N SER A 382 -19.75 20.38 -35.84
CA SER A 382 -19.98 21.83 -35.96
C SER A 382 -18.69 22.63 -36.08
N ASP A 383 -17.57 22.11 -35.55
CA ASP A 383 -16.23 22.70 -35.62
C ASP A 383 -15.47 22.37 -36.92
N GLY A 384 -16.00 21.44 -37.71
CA GLY A 384 -15.38 20.96 -38.94
C GLY A 384 -14.13 20.11 -38.73
N ILE A 385 -13.91 19.55 -37.54
CA ILE A 385 -12.87 18.55 -37.22
C ILE A 385 -13.54 17.17 -37.15
N ALA A 386 -12.87 16.10 -37.55
CA ALA A 386 -13.47 14.76 -37.46
C ALA A 386 -13.39 14.21 -36.02
N ALA A 387 -14.50 13.70 -35.50
CA ALA A 387 -14.52 13.02 -34.20
C ALA A 387 -13.99 11.59 -34.37
N LYS A 388 -12.89 11.24 -33.69
CA LYS A 388 -12.31 9.89 -33.76
C LYS A 388 -13.31 8.85 -33.19
N PRO A 389 -13.67 7.79 -33.94
CA PRO A 389 -14.57 6.75 -33.45
C PRO A 389 -13.86 5.86 -32.42
N GLY A 390 -14.63 5.04 -31.69
CA GLY A 390 -14.08 4.01 -30.81
C GLY A 390 -13.18 3.01 -31.56
N ASP A 391 -12.27 2.36 -30.85
CA ASP A 391 -11.30 1.43 -31.46
C ASP A 391 -12.03 0.21 -32.04
N PRO A 392 -12.00 0.00 -33.37
CA PRO A 392 -12.63 -1.17 -33.96
C PRO A 392 -11.83 -2.44 -33.61
N ALA A 393 -12.48 -3.60 -33.68
CA ALA A 393 -11.85 -4.89 -33.41
C ALA A 393 -12.33 -5.90 -34.44
N VAL A 394 -11.43 -6.56 -35.17
CA VAL A 394 -11.83 -7.63 -36.09
C VAL A 394 -11.10 -8.91 -35.71
N LYS A 395 -11.82 -10.03 -35.72
CA LYS A 395 -11.23 -11.33 -35.40
C LYS A 395 -10.26 -11.73 -36.52
N GLY A 396 -8.99 -11.90 -36.17
CA GLY A 396 -7.93 -12.27 -37.12
C GLY A 396 -7.25 -11.10 -37.82
N ALA A 397 -7.46 -9.86 -37.37
CA ALA A 397 -6.87 -8.67 -37.97
C ALA A 397 -6.47 -7.64 -36.90
N GLU A 398 -5.40 -6.89 -37.14
CA GLU A 398 -4.99 -5.75 -36.30
C GLU A 398 -5.38 -4.44 -36.97
N PHE A 399 -6.01 -3.53 -36.22
CA PHE A 399 -6.35 -2.20 -36.70
C PHE A 399 -5.07 -1.35 -36.78
N THR A 400 -4.78 -0.80 -37.95
CA THR A 400 -3.56 0.00 -38.17
C THR A 400 -3.82 1.49 -38.01
N ALA A 401 -4.77 2.05 -38.78
CA ALA A 401 -5.21 3.43 -38.69
C ALA A 401 -6.50 3.65 -39.52
N TRP A 402 -7.04 4.86 -39.46
CA TRP A 402 -8.03 5.34 -40.41
C TRP A 402 -7.32 5.95 -41.61
N TYR A 403 -7.79 5.65 -42.83
CA TYR A 403 -7.21 6.11 -44.09
C TYR A 403 -8.29 6.76 -44.95
N GLN A 404 -7.88 7.56 -45.94
CA GLN A 404 -8.80 8.03 -46.98
C GLN A 404 -8.70 7.10 -48.21
N SER A 405 -9.71 7.08 -49.10
CA SER A 405 -9.91 6.04 -50.12
C SER A 405 -8.72 5.74 -51.04
N ASN A 406 -7.76 6.66 -51.17
CA ASN A 406 -6.55 6.49 -51.98
C ASN A 406 -5.25 6.97 -51.29
N ASN A 407 -5.24 7.07 -49.96
CA ASN A 407 -4.11 7.59 -49.22
C ASN A 407 -3.56 6.55 -48.23
N ASN A 408 -2.30 6.14 -48.41
CA ASN A 408 -1.60 5.24 -47.48
C ASN A 408 -1.10 5.95 -46.21
N THR A 409 -1.41 7.24 -46.05
CA THR A 409 -1.07 8.01 -44.84
C THR A 409 -2.25 7.97 -43.87
N PRO A 410 -2.01 7.66 -42.58
CA PRO A 410 -3.03 7.76 -41.54
C PRO A 410 -3.71 9.13 -41.49
N PHE A 411 -5.03 9.13 -41.31
CA PHE A 411 -5.84 10.32 -41.16
C PHE A 411 -5.54 11.02 -39.83
N ASP A 412 -5.32 12.33 -39.91
CA ASP A 412 -4.98 13.17 -38.76
C ASP A 412 -6.24 13.87 -38.22
N PHE A 413 -6.82 13.30 -37.17
CA PHE A 413 -8.04 13.81 -36.52
C PHE A 413 -7.86 15.18 -35.84
N SER A 414 -6.64 15.73 -35.73
CA SER A 414 -6.41 17.07 -35.17
C SER A 414 -6.68 18.21 -36.16
N LYS A 415 -6.86 17.89 -37.44
CA LYS A 415 -7.00 18.88 -38.52
C LYS A 415 -8.44 18.97 -39.01
N SER A 416 -8.81 20.14 -39.52
CA SER A 416 -10.14 20.35 -40.12
C SER A 416 -10.35 19.44 -41.33
N VAL A 417 -11.53 18.81 -41.42
CA VAL A 417 -11.95 17.95 -42.53
C VAL A 417 -11.85 18.67 -43.87
N ALA A 418 -12.18 19.96 -43.91
CA ALA A 418 -12.11 20.76 -45.14
C ALA A 418 -10.70 20.90 -45.72
N SER A 419 -9.66 20.70 -44.89
CA SER A 419 -8.26 20.82 -45.31
C SER A 419 -7.65 19.50 -45.83
N GLN A 420 -8.44 18.42 -45.85
CA GLN A 420 -7.98 17.07 -46.18
C GLN A 420 -8.15 16.75 -47.68
N ALA A 421 -7.29 15.89 -48.20
CA ALA A 421 -7.17 15.65 -49.65
C ALA A 421 -8.45 15.05 -50.29
N ASP A 422 -9.13 14.13 -49.61
CA ASP A 422 -10.32 13.44 -50.14
C ASP A 422 -11.65 14.04 -49.64
N ALA A 423 -11.61 15.28 -49.13
CA ALA A 423 -12.79 15.99 -48.68
C ALA A 423 -13.68 16.40 -49.87
N GLN A 424 -14.88 15.84 -49.97
CA GLN A 424 -15.82 16.13 -51.05
C GLN A 424 -16.55 17.44 -50.75
N ALA A 425 -15.95 18.57 -51.15
CA ALA A 425 -16.49 19.91 -50.84
C ALA A 425 -17.95 20.12 -51.31
N GLY A 426 -18.37 19.48 -52.41
CA GLY A 426 -19.73 19.58 -52.95
C GLY A 426 -20.80 18.86 -52.12
N SER A 427 -20.48 17.70 -51.53
CA SER A 427 -21.37 16.95 -50.64
C SER A 427 -21.10 17.21 -49.15
N ARG A 428 -19.99 17.89 -48.83
CA ARG A 428 -19.42 18.06 -47.48
C ARG A 428 -19.26 16.73 -46.76
N THR A 429 -18.79 15.71 -47.49
CA THR A 429 -18.53 14.37 -46.96
C THR A 429 -17.05 14.02 -46.98
N VAL A 430 -16.60 13.22 -46.03
CA VAL A 430 -15.30 12.54 -46.07
C VAL A 430 -15.50 11.07 -45.74
N ASP A 431 -14.92 10.20 -46.56
CA ASP A 431 -14.94 8.75 -46.35
C ASP A 431 -13.62 8.33 -45.70
N LEU A 432 -13.72 7.71 -44.53
CA LEU A 432 -12.58 7.17 -43.79
C LEU A 432 -12.70 5.65 -43.71
N TYR A 433 -11.63 4.95 -44.06
CA TYR A 433 -11.56 3.50 -44.15
C TYR A 433 -10.65 2.96 -43.05
N ALA A 434 -11.14 1.98 -42.30
CA ALA A 434 -10.32 1.28 -41.32
C ALA A 434 -9.30 0.41 -42.06
N GLY A 435 -8.01 0.64 -41.82
CA GLY A 435 -6.95 -0.21 -42.35
C GLY A 435 -6.70 -1.38 -41.43
N TRP A 436 -6.60 -2.56 -42.03
CA TRP A 436 -6.39 -3.83 -41.33
C TRP A 436 -5.15 -4.51 -41.88
N ASP A 437 -4.25 -4.95 -41.01
CA ASP A 437 -3.27 -5.97 -41.39
C ASP A 437 -3.86 -7.34 -41.00
N THR A 438 -3.76 -8.32 -41.90
CA THR A 438 -4.28 -9.69 -41.76
C THR A 438 -3.23 -10.74 -42.08
N GLU A 439 -2.11 -10.36 -42.71
CA GLU A 439 -1.09 -11.29 -43.18
C GLU A 439 -0.01 -11.53 -42.14
N ASN A 440 0.31 -10.50 -41.35
CA ASN A 440 1.42 -10.54 -40.39
C ASN A 440 0.95 -10.67 -38.94
N ILE A 441 -0.30 -11.05 -38.68
CA ILE A 441 -0.89 -10.94 -37.33
C ILE A 441 -0.97 -12.28 -36.62
N VAL A 442 -0.73 -12.25 -35.32
CA VAL A 442 -0.78 -13.41 -34.43
C VAL A 442 -1.70 -13.10 -33.23
N PRO A 443 -2.63 -14.02 -32.87
CA PRO A 443 -3.46 -13.85 -31.69
C PRO A 443 -2.67 -14.08 -30.41
N VAL A 444 -2.90 -13.21 -29.44
CA VAL A 444 -2.36 -13.30 -28.08
C VAL A 444 -3.53 -13.34 -27.11
N ALA A 445 -3.68 -14.48 -26.43
CA ALA A 445 -4.65 -14.63 -25.35
C ALA A 445 -3.98 -14.25 -24.03
N TYR A 446 -4.55 -13.27 -23.33
CA TYR A 446 -4.07 -12.75 -22.06
C TYR A 446 -4.90 -13.32 -20.92
N TYR A 447 -4.22 -13.88 -19.93
CA TYR A 447 -4.81 -14.36 -18.67
C TYR A 447 -4.17 -13.65 -17.49
N TYR A 448 -4.94 -12.87 -16.75
CA TYR A 448 -4.35 -11.97 -15.75
C TYR A 448 -4.22 -12.56 -14.33
N ASN A 449 -4.12 -13.89 -14.22
CA ASN A 449 -4.26 -14.67 -12.98
C ASN A 449 -3.64 -14.04 -11.71
N TYR A 450 -4.37 -14.02 -10.59
CA TYR A 450 -3.83 -13.83 -9.23
C TYR A 450 -4.17 -15.04 -8.35
N GLN A 451 -3.19 -15.77 -7.83
CA GLN A 451 -3.41 -16.68 -6.70
C GLN A 451 -2.26 -16.68 -5.70
N THR A 452 -2.63 -16.64 -4.41
CA THR A 452 -1.97 -17.48 -3.39
C THR A 452 -3.04 -18.10 -2.51
N ASN A 453 -3.45 -19.32 -2.88
CA ASN A 453 -4.34 -20.25 -2.16
C ASN A 453 -5.85 -19.95 -2.18
N ALA A 454 -6.60 -20.96 -2.64
CA ALA A 454 -8.05 -21.06 -2.58
C ALA A 454 -8.59 -20.64 -1.21
N GLY A 455 -9.21 -19.45 -1.13
CA GLY A 455 -9.80 -18.97 0.13
C GLY A 455 -10.23 -17.51 0.17
N THR A 456 -9.70 -16.63 -0.68
CA THR A 456 -10.12 -15.23 -0.73
C THR A 456 -10.93 -14.96 -2.01
N THR A 457 -12.16 -14.50 -1.83
CA THR A 457 -13.09 -14.18 -2.91
C THR A 457 -12.70 -12.86 -3.58
N SER A 458 -11.83 -12.95 -4.59
CA SER A 458 -11.60 -11.85 -5.53
C SER A 458 -12.88 -11.59 -6.34
N PHE A 459 -13.14 -10.31 -6.65
CA PHE A 459 -14.43 -9.87 -7.19
C PHE A 459 -14.70 -10.25 -8.66
N TRP A 460 -13.69 -10.71 -9.40
CA TRP A 460 -13.80 -11.10 -10.82
C TRP A 460 -14.00 -12.61 -10.99
N ASN A 461 -14.83 -13.22 -10.14
CA ASN A 461 -15.23 -14.61 -10.27
C ASN A 461 -16.09 -14.80 -11.53
N LEU A 462 -15.46 -14.91 -12.69
CA LEU A 462 -16.13 -15.18 -13.96
C LEU A 462 -15.46 -16.39 -14.60
N SER A 463 -16.27 -17.41 -14.87
CA SER A 463 -15.76 -18.74 -15.21
C SER A 463 -15.20 -18.83 -16.63
N SER A 464 -14.02 -19.44 -16.72
CA SER A 464 -13.60 -20.29 -17.83
C SER A 464 -12.67 -21.37 -17.27
N THR A 465 -12.41 -22.44 -17.99
CA THR A 465 -11.71 -23.61 -17.41
C THR A 465 -10.30 -23.31 -16.94
N ASP A 466 -9.82 -24.10 -15.98
CA ASP A 466 -8.43 -24.07 -15.51
C ASP A 466 -7.46 -24.44 -16.65
N LEU A 467 -6.40 -23.66 -16.84
CA LEU A 467 -5.35 -23.94 -17.83
C LEU A 467 -4.07 -24.45 -17.16
N ASN A 468 -3.39 -25.38 -17.84
CA ASN A 468 -2.19 -26.06 -17.34
C ASN A 468 -0.95 -25.77 -18.20
N ASP A 469 0.23 -25.85 -17.60
CA ASP A 469 1.51 -25.75 -18.30
C ASP A 469 1.87 -27.04 -19.07
N GLY A 470 3.00 -27.00 -19.79
CA GLY A 470 3.55 -28.16 -20.50
C GLY A 470 3.96 -29.34 -19.61
N LYS A 471 3.83 -29.22 -18.29
CA LYS A 471 4.05 -30.27 -17.28
C LYS A 471 2.74 -30.74 -16.63
N GLY A 472 1.60 -30.20 -17.06
CA GLY A 472 0.27 -30.52 -16.53
C GLY A 472 -0.05 -29.83 -15.19
N GLN A 473 0.71 -28.82 -14.78
CA GLN A 473 0.43 -28.03 -13.58
C GLN A 473 -0.50 -26.87 -13.90
N LYS A 474 -1.52 -26.64 -13.08
CA LYS A 474 -2.45 -25.51 -13.22
C LYS A 474 -1.70 -24.19 -13.05
N VAL A 475 -1.72 -23.36 -14.09
CA VAL A 475 -1.10 -22.02 -14.13
C VAL A 475 -2.12 -20.88 -14.17
N VAL A 476 -3.35 -21.16 -14.62
CA VAL A 476 -4.46 -20.20 -14.64
C VAL A 476 -5.70 -20.83 -14.00
N ASP A 477 -6.33 -20.10 -13.08
CA ASP A 477 -7.57 -20.52 -12.42
C ASP A 477 -8.82 -20.02 -13.13
N SER A 478 -9.91 -20.74 -12.90
CA SER A 478 -11.28 -20.44 -13.29
C SER A 478 -11.86 -19.10 -12.85
N HIS A 479 -11.12 -18.31 -12.06
CA HIS A 479 -11.50 -16.99 -11.57
C HIS A 479 -10.53 -15.89 -12.06
N SER A 480 -9.92 -16.07 -13.23
CA SER A 480 -8.99 -15.11 -13.83
C SER A 480 -9.66 -14.29 -14.93
N GLY A 481 -9.34 -13.00 -14.98
CA GLY A 481 -9.74 -12.16 -16.11
C GLY A 481 -9.06 -12.62 -17.40
N LYS A 482 -9.72 -12.41 -18.54
CA LYS A 482 -9.20 -12.82 -19.85
C LYS A 482 -9.40 -11.76 -20.93
N ALA A 483 -8.44 -11.66 -21.86
CA ALA A 483 -8.53 -10.81 -23.04
C ALA A 483 -7.90 -11.45 -24.26
N LEU A 484 -8.24 -10.93 -25.43
CA LEU A 484 -7.66 -11.33 -26.70
C LEU A 484 -7.16 -10.08 -27.44
N ASN A 485 -5.93 -10.14 -27.94
CA ASN A 485 -5.41 -9.13 -28.86
C ASN A 485 -4.84 -9.77 -30.12
N TYR A 486 -4.93 -9.09 -31.25
CA TYR A 486 -4.24 -9.47 -32.49
C TYR A 486 -3.11 -8.47 -32.71
N GLN A 487 -1.88 -8.97 -32.81
CA GLN A 487 -0.68 -8.15 -32.91
C GLN A 487 0.23 -8.59 -34.06
N THR A 488 0.95 -7.64 -34.63
CA THR A 488 1.94 -7.87 -35.67
C THR A 488 3.06 -8.79 -35.19
N ALA A 489 3.36 -9.83 -35.95
CA ALA A 489 4.38 -10.81 -35.61
C ALA A 489 5.76 -10.14 -35.53
N GLY A 490 6.49 -10.44 -34.45
CA GLY A 490 7.79 -9.87 -34.15
C GLY A 490 7.75 -8.58 -33.33
N THR A 491 6.58 -8.03 -33.00
CA THR A 491 6.48 -6.86 -32.11
C THR A 491 6.53 -7.26 -30.64
N SER A 492 6.81 -6.27 -29.78
CA SER A 492 6.67 -6.41 -28.33
C SER A 492 5.23 -6.72 -27.96
N ILE A 493 5.04 -7.47 -26.88
CA ILE A 493 3.70 -7.76 -26.36
C ILE A 493 3.00 -6.46 -25.92
N GLN A 494 1.80 -6.21 -26.43
CA GLN A 494 0.93 -5.05 -26.14
C GLN A 494 -0.43 -5.58 -25.72
N VAL A 495 -0.88 -5.29 -24.49
CA VAL A 495 -2.18 -5.78 -24.04
C VAL A 495 -3.29 -4.83 -24.56
N PRO A 496 -4.55 -5.28 -24.65
CA PRO A 496 -5.60 -4.45 -25.22
C PRO A 496 -5.85 -3.18 -24.40
N THR A 497 -5.97 -2.03 -25.09
CA THR A 497 -6.46 -0.78 -24.50
C THR A 497 -7.77 -1.03 -23.79
N GLY A 498 -7.87 -0.52 -22.57
CA GLY A 498 -9.07 -0.71 -21.77
C GLY A 498 -9.15 -2.06 -21.09
N VAL A 499 -8.14 -2.94 -21.20
CA VAL A 499 -8.04 -4.21 -20.46
C VAL A 499 -6.84 -4.25 -19.48
N GLU A 500 -6.05 -3.17 -19.39
CA GLU A 500 -4.74 -3.15 -18.70
C GLU A 500 -4.76 -2.68 -17.23
N ASP A 501 -5.65 -1.76 -16.84
CA ASP A 501 -5.72 -1.19 -15.46
C ASP A 501 -6.42 -2.09 -14.41
N TYR A 502 -6.41 -3.41 -14.61
CA TYR A 502 -7.40 -4.33 -14.00
C TYR A 502 -7.05 -4.84 -12.61
N PHE A 503 -5.89 -4.47 -12.09
CA PHE A 503 -5.34 -5.11 -10.88
C PHE A 503 -5.13 -4.10 -9.77
N GLN A 504 -6.27 -3.51 -9.41
CA GLN A 504 -6.49 -2.67 -8.24
C GLN A 504 -5.90 -1.27 -8.35
N THR A 505 -6.75 -0.26 -8.17
CA THR A 505 -6.32 1.14 -8.17
C THR A 505 -5.61 1.50 -6.86
N ALA A 506 -4.90 2.63 -6.82
CA ALA A 506 -4.35 3.16 -5.57
C ALA A 506 -5.42 3.35 -4.48
N ALA A 507 -6.68 3.58 -4.85
CA ALA A 507 -7.81 3.71 -3.93
C ALA A 507 -8.36 2.36 -3.43
N ASP A 508 -8.09 1.25 -4.11
CA ASP A 508 -8.44 -0.11 -3.64
C ASP A 508 -7.54 -0.55 -2.46
N LYS A 509 -6.38 0.11 -2.30
CA LYS A 509 -5.42 -0.04 -1.19
C LYS A 509 -6.02 0.26 0.19
N ASP A 510 -7.02 1.15 0.25
CA ASP A 510 -7.53 1.69 1.51
C ASP A 510 -8.76 0.92 2.05
N HIS A 511 -9.28 -0.06 1.29
CA HIS A 511 -10.56 -0.74 1.57
C HIS A 511 -10.49 -2.28 1.59
N ASP A 512 -9.46 -2.79 2.26
CA ASP A 512 -9.30 -4.18 2.70
C ASP A 512 -8.88 -5.26 1.67
N LYS A 513 -8.68 -4.91 0.39
CA LYS A 513 -8.52 -5.91 -0.68
C LYS A 513 -7.29 -5.69 -1.54
N TYR A 514 -6.17 -5.38 -0.90
CA TYR A 514 -4.97 -5.03 -1.60
C TYR A 514 -4.06 -6.23 -1.92
N THR A 515 -3.40 -6.16 -3.07
CA THR A 515 -2.17 -6.86 -3.39
C THR A 515 -1.26 -5.84 -4.08
N SER A 516 -0.03 -5.61 -3.61
CA SER A 516 0.90 -4.58 -4.15
C SER A 516 1.49 -4.92 -5.50
N ARG A 517 0.92 -5.91 -6.15
CA ARG A 517 1.59 -6.63 -7.20
C ARG A 517 1.43 -5.86 -8.51
N THR A 518 2.55 -5.65 -9.18
CA THR A 518 2.58 -5.16 -10.56
C THR A 518 2.89 -6.33 -11.48
N VAL A 519 2.39 -6.30 -12.72
CA VAL A 519 2.82 -7.29 -13.71
C VAL A 519 4.27 -6.99 -14.07
N THR A 520 5.17 -7.92 -13.79
CA THR A 520 6.61 -7.81 -14.10
C THR A 520 6.94 -8.40 -15.46
N SER A 521 6.18 -9.42 -15.88
CA SER A 521 6.35 -10.05 -17.19
C SER A 521 5.09 -10.80 -17.61
N TRP A 522 5.01 -11.13 -18.91
CA TRP A 522 4.00 -12.02 -19.46
C TRP A 522 4.67 -13.36 -19.77
N ASN A 523 4.18 -14.44 -19.20
CA ASN A 523 4.78 -15.77 -19.35
C ASN A 523 3.86 -16.67 -20.20
N GLY A 524 4.43 -17.47 -21.10
CA GLY A 524 3.66 -18.42 -21.91
C GLY A 524 3.01 -19.49 -21.03
N VAL A 525 1.75 -19.85 -21.29
CA VAL A 525 0.99 -20.82 -20.49
C VAL A 525 1.64 -22.21 -20.56
N LEU A 526 1.93 -22.72 -21.76
CA LEU A 526 2.58 -24.03 -21.93
C LEU A 526 4.08 -24.02 -21.60
N SER A 527 4.79 -22.96 -21.97
CA SER A 527 6.25 -22.89 -21.84
C SER A 527 6.71 -22.45 -20.46
N ASN A 528 5.86 -21.72 -19.72
CA ASN A 528 6.17 -21.01 -18.49
C ASN A 528 7.36 -20.02 -18.62
N ALA A 529 7.71 -19.65 -19.84
CA ALA A 529 8.83 -18.75 -20.14
C ALA A 529 8.33 -17.34 -20.41
N VAL A 530 9.15 -16.33 -20.08
CA VAL A 530 8.84 -14.92 -20.38
C VAL A 530 8.72 -14.71 -21.89
N VAL A 531 7.61 -14.11 -22.31
CA VAL A 531 7.31 -13.74 -23.70
C VAL A 531 7.45 -12.23 -23.83
N SER A 532 8.57 -11.79 -24.41
CA SER A 532 8.84 -10.36 -24.66
C SER A 532 8.38 -9.90 -26.05
N SER A 533 8.24 -10.82 -27.01
CA SER A 533 7.81 -10.55 -28.39
C SER A 533 6.91 -11.66 -28.92
N VAL A 534 5.94 -11.30 -29.76
CA VAL A 534 4.93 -12.23 -30.26
C VAL A 534 5.30 -12.69 -31.67
N THR A 535 5.86 -13.89 -31.82
CA THR A 535 6.29 -14.41 -33.15
C THR A 535 5.33 -15.44 -33.75
N ALA A 536 4.39 -15.93 -32.94
CA ALA A 536 3.38 -16.93 -33.28
C ALA A 536 2.19 -16.73 -32.33
N SER A 537 1.06 -17.38 -32.64
CA SER A 537 -0.07 -17.45 -31.71
C SER A 537 0.38 -17.96 -30.34
N VAL A 538 -0.04 -17.29 -29.26
CA VAL A 538 0.42 -17.60 -27.90
C VAL A 538 -0.64 -17.27 -26.84
N SER A 539 -0.76 -18.13 -25.84
CA SER A 539 -1.46 -17.82 -24.59
C SER A 539 -0.43 -17.39 -23.55
N VAL A 540 -0.64 -16.24 -22.93
CA VAL A 540 0.23 -15.72 -21.87
C VAL A 540 -0.56 -15.49 -20.60
N TYR A 541 0.12 -15.65 -19.46
CA TYR A 541 -0.41 -15.25 -18.17
C TYR A 541 0.47 -14.18 -17.52
N ALA A 542 -0.15 -13.31 -16.73
CA ALA A 542 0.54 -12.25 -16.01
C ALA A 542 1.42 -12.84 -14.89
N ASN A 543 2.71 -12.53 -14.93
CA ASN A 543 3.63 -12.79 -13.84
C ASN A 543 3.76 -11.54 -12.97
N TRP A 544 3.49 -11.70 -11.68
CA TRP A 544 3.37 -10.61 -10.73
C TRP A 544 4.66 -10.42 -9.94
N GLU A 545 5.06 -9.18 -9.65
CA GLU A 545 5.98 -8.90 -8.56
C GLU A 545 5.32 -9.44 -7.28
N GLY A 546 6.01 -10.25 -6.47
CA GLY A 546 5.48 -10.81 -5.22
C GLY A 546 5.35 -9.76 -4.13
N GLY A 547 4.55 -8.73 -4.40
CA GLY A 547 4.05 -7.80 -3.40
C GLY A 547 3.24 -8.58 -2.36
N GLN A 548 3.69 -8.55 -1.11
CA GLN A 548 2.94 -9.06 0.02
C GLN A 548 2.39 -7.88 0.80
N SER A 549 1.15 -8.00 1.27
CA SER A 549 0.49 -6.95 2.03
C SER A 549 -0.19 -7.49 3.29
N VAL A 550 -0.06 -6.75 4.38
CA VAL A 550 -0.68 -7.07 5.67
C VAL A 550 -1.50 -5.91 6.18
N LEU A 551 -2.58 -6.22 6.88
CA LEU A 551 -3.38 -5.24 7.61
C LEU A 551 -2.77 -5.02 8.99
N LEU A 552 -2.29 -3.82 9.26
CA LEU A 552 -1.84 -3.40 10.58
C LEU A 552 -3.02 -2.83 11.36
N ASP A 553 -3.23 -3.34 12.57
CA ASP A 553 -4.23 -2.90 13.52
C ASP A 553 -3.53 -2.32 14.75
N ALA A 554 -3.70 -1.03 14.97
CA ALA A 554 -3.03 -0.33 16.06
C ALA A 554 -3.56 -0.69 17.46
N ASP A 555 -4.66 -1.44 17.58
CA ASP A 555 -5.23 -1.95 18.84
C ASP A 555 -5.28 -0.91 19.98
N GLY A 556 -6.11 0.11 19.79
CA GLY A 556 -6.24 1.24 20.72
C GLY A 556 -5.14 2.31 20.58
N GLY A 557 -4.17 2.13 19.69
CA GLY A 557 -3.29 3.19 19.17
C GLY A 557 -3.83 3.79 17.87
N HIS A 558 -3.04 4.68 17.26
CA HIS A 558 -3.40 5.40 16.04
C HIS A 558 -2.18 5.82 15.20
N TRP A 559 -2.40 6.05 13.90
CA TRP A 559 -1.53 6.83 13.02
C TRP A 559 -2.22 8.17 12.72
N GLY A 560 -1.60 9.30 13.06
CA GLY A 560 -2.29 10.60 12.97
C GLY A 560 -3.47 10.69 13.94
N SER A 561 -4.52 11.48 13.66
CA SER A 561 -5.60 11.74 14.64
C SER A 561 -6.77 10.75 14.62
N VAL A 562 -6.94 9.92 13.58
CA VAL A 562 -8.16 9.11 13.37
C VAL A 562 -7.93 7.70 12.83
N ASN A 563 -6.74 7.37 12.31
CA ASN A 563 -6.53 6.08 11.66
C ASN A 563 -6.08 5.02 12.65
N HIS A 564 -6.91 3.99 12.84
CA HIS A 564 -6.64 2.86 13.75
C HIS A 564 -6.19 1.58 13.02
N THR A 565 -6.31 1.55 11.70
CA THR A 565 -5.79 0.49 10.83
C THR A 565 -5.00 1.10 9.67
N GLN A 566 -3.98 0.40 9.19
CA GLN A 566 -3.19 0.79 8.02
C GLN A 566 -2.70 -0.45 7.27
N TYR A 567 -2.64 -0.40 5.95
CA TYR A 567 -1.96 -1.42 5.16
C TYR A 567 -0.46 -1.16 5.05
N ALA A 568 0.34 -2.21 5.23
CA ALA A 568 1.75 -2.22 4.89
C ALA A 568 2.01 -3.22 3.76
N SER A 569 2.85 -2.83 2.82
CA SER A 569 3.08 -3.56 1.58
C SER A 569 4.56 -3.54 1.25
N LYS A 570 5.12 -4.69 0.89
CA LYS A 570 6.53 -4.83 0.49
C LYS A 570 6.64 -5.56 -0.84
N SER A 571 7.65 -5.24 -1.63
CA SER A 571 8.08 -6.11 -2.74
C SER A 571 8.80 -7.37 -2.22
N ASP A 572 9.08 -8.32 -3.12
CA ASP A 572 9.86 -9.52 -2.80
C ASP A 572 11.27 -9.19 -2.26
N SER A 573 11.84 -8.08 -2.73
CA SER A 573 13.18 -7.63 -2.35
C SER A 573 13.25 -6.87 -1.02
N GLN A 574 12.11 -6.36 -0.53
CA GLN A 574 12.00 -5.59 0.70
C GLN A 574 11.69 -6.49 1.90
N LYS A 575 12.13 -6.08 3.10
CA LYS A 575 11.75 -6.71 4.36
C LYS A 575 10.51 -6.03 4.94
N TRP A 576 9.75 -6.74 5.76
CA TRP A 576 8.60 -6.16 6.46
C TRP A 576 9.01 -4.98 7.36
N ALA A 577 10.21 -5.05 7.96
CA ALA A 577 10.76 -3.97 8.78
C ALA A 577 10.99 -2.66 8.01
N ASP A 578 11.11 -2.71 6.69
CA ASP A 578 11.35 -1.52 5.87
C ASP A 578 10.05 -0.74 5.58
N VAL A 579 8.90 -1.42 5.68
CA VAL A 579 7.60 -0.88 5.21
C VAL A 579 6.54 -0.79 6.30
N VAL A 580 6.68 -1.55 7.39
CA VAL A 580 5.75 -1.55 8.51
C VAL A 580 6.10 -0.40 9.45
N THR A 581 5.18 0.57 9.56
CA THR A 581 5.29 1.70 10.48
C THR A 581 4.74 1.33 11.86
N THR A 582 5.27 1.95 12.91
CA THR A 582 4.80 1.73 14.29
C THR A 582 3.76 2.80 14.65
N PRO A 583 2.54 2.43 15.10
CA PRO A 583 1.54 3.39 15.56
C PRO A 583 1.97 4.05 16.87
N THR A 584 1.26 5.11 17.28
CA THR A 584 1.42 5.76 18.59
C THR A 584 0.19 5.54 19.46
N ARG A 585 0.37 5.54 20.79
CA ARG A 585 -0.73 5.48 21.75
C ARG A 585 -0.36 6.26 23.01
N ASP A 586 -1.14 7.28 23.34
CA ASP A 586 -0.86 8.15 24.48
C ASP A 586 -0.80 7.37 25.80
N GLY A 587 0.34 7.49 26.51
CA GLY A 587 0.57 6.83 27.80
C GLY A 587 1.00 5.35 27.71
N TYR A 588 1.26 4.83 26.51
CA TYR A 588 1.68 3.45 26.29
C TYR A 588 2.93 3.39 25.40
N THR A 589 3.78 2.39 25.64
CA THR A 589 4.93 2.05 24.80
C THR A 589 4.57 0.87 23.92
N PHE A 590 4.83 0.99 22.61
CA PHE A 590 4.70 -0.11 21.65
C PHE A 590 5.74 -1.19 21.97
N LEU A 591 5.29 -2.45 22.07
CA LEU A 591 6.17 -3.59 22.29
C LEU A 591 6.48 -4.33 21.00
N TYR A 592 5.45 -4.83 20.32
CA TYR A 592 5.59 -5.64 19.12
C TYR A 592 4.28 -5.83 18.34
N TRP A 593 4.41 -6.40 17.15
CA TRP A 593 3.30 -6.88 16.34
C TRP A 593 3.05 -8.37 16.58
N GLU A 594 1.79 -8.78 16.64
CA GLU A 594 1.41 -10.19 16.68
C GLU A 594 0.35 -10.53 15.64
N LYS A 595 0.25 -11.81 15.27
CA LYS A 595 -0.82 -12.26 14.36
C LYS A 595 -2.18 -12.21 15.05
N ALA A 596 -3.15 -11.54 14.45
CA ALA A 596 -4.51 -11.40 14.98
C ALA A 596 -5.40 -12.63 14.69
N GLN A 597 -5.04 -13.41 13.66
CA GLN A 597 -5.88 -14.47 13.08
C GLN A 597 -5.37 -15.88 13.40
N ALA A 598 -6.30 -16.84 13.49
CA ALA A 598 -5.96 -18.27 13.60
C ALA A 598 -5.22 -18.76 12.32
N PRO A 599 -4.39 -19.82 12.38
CA PRO A 599 -4.13 -20.68 13.54
C PRO A 599 -3.05 -20.17 14.50
N LEU A 600 -2.40 -19.04 14.22
CA LEU A 600 -1.27 -18.51 14.99
C LEU A 600 -1.62 -17.25 15.78
N LYS A 601 -2.87 -17.09 16.19
CA LYS A 601 -3.31 -15.91 16.96
C LYS A 601 -2.43 -15.73 18.21
N GLY A 602 -1.86 -14.54 18.36
CA GLY A 602 -0.94 -14.21 19.47
C GLY A 602 0.53 -14.55 19.23
N ALA A 603 0.90 -15.05 18.04
CA ALA A 603 2.30 -15.26 17.69
C ALA A 603 2.98 -13.93 17.32
N TYR A 604 4.19 -13.70 17.85
CA TYR A 604 5.03 -12.54 17.58
C TYR A 604 5.44 -12.49 16.11
N ALA A 605 5.22 -11.37 15.43
CA ALA A 605 5.62 -11.14 14.05
C ALA A 605 7.02 -10.50 14.01
N ASN A 606 8.02 -11.26 13.57
CA ASN A 606 9.36 -10.72 13.38
C ASN A 606 9.48 -10.10 11.99
N LEU A 607 9.43 -8.76 11.95
CA LEU A 607 9.45 -8.02 10.69
C LEU A 607 10.81 -8.05 9.97
N THR A 608 11.89 -8.39 10.68
CA THR A 608 13.25 -8.38 10.11
C THR A 608 13.52 -9.62 9.27
N ASP A 609 13.07 -10.80 9.74
CA ASP A 609 13.24 -12.05 9.02
C ASP A 609 11.94 -12.54 8.34
N GLY A 610 10.80 -11.94 8.66
CA GLY A 610 9.51 -12.21 8.06
C GLY A 610 8.78 -13.45 8.61
N TYR A 611 9.15 -13.96 9.79
CA TYR A 611 8.54 -15.16 10.38
C TYR A 611 7.76 -14.87 11.66
N TYR A 612 6.79 -15.73 11.95
CA TYR A 612 6.14 -15.75 13.26
C TYR A 612 6.94 -16.54 14.29
N TYR A 613 6.93 -16.07 15.53
CA TYR A 613 7.54 -16.71 16.69
C TYR A 613 6.50 -16.94 17.78
N THR A 614 6.63 -18.04 18.51
CA THR A 614 5.78 -18.35 19.67
C THR A 614 6.63 -18.43 20.92
N PHE A 615 6.05 -18.14 22.08
CA PHE A 615 6.72 -18.34 23.35
C PHE A 615 7.07 -19.82 23.55
N ASP A 616 8.34 -20.09 23.84
CA ASP A 616 8.83 -21.42 24.18
C ASP A 616 9.81 -21.28 25.35
N PRO A 617 9.39 -21.63 26.58
CA PRO A 617 10.21 -21.50 27.77
C PRO A 617 11.45 -22.43 27.77
N SER A 618 11.52 -23.39 26.84
CA SER A 618 12.70 -24.25 26.65
C SER A 618 13.74 -23.65 25.71
N SER A 619 13.41 -22.54 25.01
CA SER A 619 14.36 -21.85 24.15
C SER A 619 15.23 -20.87 24.95
N LYS A 620 16.51 -20.74 24.57
CA LYS A 620 17.46 -19.83 25.24
C LYS A 620 17.04 -18.35 25.20
N THR A 621 16.15 -17.97 24.28
CA THR A 621 15.63 -16.62 24.06
C THR A 621 14.19 -16.43 24.56
N GLY A 622 13.53 -17.49 25.07
CA GLY A 622 12.10 -17.48 25.41
C GLY A 622 11.14 -17.48 24.21
N LEU A 623 11.65 -17.35 22.97
CA LEU A 623 10.90 -17.32 21.72
C LEU A 623 11.45 -18.34 20.72
N LYS A 624 10.55 -19.10 20.09
CA LYS A 624 10.88 -20.09 19.05
C LYS A 624 10.31 -19.68 17.69
N LYS A 625 11.19 -19.66 16.68
CA LYS A 625 10.82 -19.42 15.28
C LYS A 625 9.88 -20.51 14.78
N THR A 626 8.74 -20.13 14.21
CA THR A 626 7.82 -21.08 13.56
C THR A 626 8.20 -21.27 12.09
N LYS A 627 7.62 -22.29 11.44
CA LYS A 627 7.75 -22.48 9.98
C LYS A 627 6.90 -21.49 9.16
N ASN A 628 6.04 -20.71 9.81
CA ASN A 628 5.07 -19.84 9.13
C ASN A 628 5.68 -18.45 8.93
N VAL A 629 5.60 -17.97 7.70
CA VAL A 629 6.01 -16.62 7.31
C VAL A 629 4.83 -15.65 7.39
N ILE A 630 5.13 -14.38 7.66
CA ILE A 630 4.19 -13.27 7.49
C ILE A 630 3.81 -13.25 6.01
N SER A 631 2.53 -13.51 5.73
CA SER A 631 2.03 -13.76 4.38
C SER A 631 1.02 -12.70 3.98
N ASP A 632 0.79 -12.60 2.68
CA ASP A 632 -0.24 -11.72 2.11
C ASP A 632 -1.62 -11.99 2.73
N GLY A 633 -2.34 -10.94 3.10
CA GLY A 633 -3.64 -10.99 3.77
C GLY A 633 -3.61 -11.23 5.28
N ASP A 634 -2.42 -11.40 5.89
CA ASP A 634 -2.33 -11.49 7.35
C ASP A 634 -2.71 -10.16 8.02
N ARG A 635 -3.41 -10.24 9.16
CA ARG A 635 -3.64 -9.10 10.06
C ARG A 635 -2.68 -9.13 11.24
N LEU A 636 -1.91 -8.07 11.40
CA LEU A 636 -0.99 -7.85 12.52
C LEU A 636 -1.60 -6.86 13.50
N ARG A 637 -1.61 -7.22 14.78
CA ARG A 637 -2.14 -6.42 15.88
C ARG A 637 -1.01 -5.87 16.74
N ALA A 638 -1.04 -4.58 17.06
CA ALA A 638 -0.05 -3.93 17.93
C ALA A 638 -0.27 -4.31 19.39
N ILE A 639 0.82 -4.56 20.12
CA ILE A 639 0.79 -4.88 21.55
C ILE A 639 1.49 -3.78 22.34
N TRP A 640 0.85 -3.35 23.42
CA TRP A 640 1.20 -2.17 24.20
C TRP A 640 1.49 -2.51 25.66
N ALA A 641 2.43 -1.78 26.26
CA ALA A 641 2.60 -1.73 27.73
C ALA A 641 2.40 -0.31 28.24
N SER A 642 1.78 -0.14 29.42
CA SER A 642 1.78 1.16 30.09
C SER A 642 3.19 1.49 30.57
N THR A 643 3.62 2.72 30.34
CA THR A 643 4.98 3.19 30.65
C THR A 643 5.30 3.11 32.15
N ASP A 644 4.26 3.09 33.01
CA ASP A 644 4.39 3.05 34.47
C ASP A 644 4.55 1.63 35.06
N ASN A 645 4.15 0.57 34.34
CA ASN A 645 4.24 -0.82 34.82
C ASN A 645 5.68 -1.36 34.79
N GLN A 646 6.50 -0.92 33.84
CA GLN A 646 7.91 -1.36 33.74
C GLN A 646 8.77 -0.78 34.86
N THR A 647 8.47 0.42 35.34
CA THR A 647 9.19 1.08 36.43
C THR A 647 8.97 0.37 37.77
N VAL A 648 7.73 -0.08 38.04
CA VAL A 648 7.35 -0.76 39.29
C VAL A 648 7.91 -2.18 39.38
N TYR A 649 7.91 -2.94 38.27
CA TYR A 649 8.50 -4.29 38.25
C TYR A 649 10.03 -4.30 38.32
N ALA A 650 10.71 -3.32 37.72
CA ALA A 650 12.16 -3.19 37.80
C ALA A 650 12.65 -2.76 39.21
N LEU A 651 11.76 -2.22 40.05
CA LEU A 651 12.07 -1.70 41.39
C LEU A 651 11.95 -2.75 42.51
N HIS A 652 11.14 -3.79 42.33
CA HIS A 652 11.01 -4.88 43.31
C HIS A 652 12.32 -5.68 43.49
N ASP A 653 13.08 -5.87 42.41
CA ASP A 653 14.28 -6.71 42.42
C ASP A 653 15.57 -5.98 42.87
N LYS A 654 15.56 -4.65 43.05
CA LYS A 654 16.79 -3.88 43.26
C LYS A 654 17.30 -3.81 44.71
N TYR A 655 16.46 -4.02 45.73
CA TYR A 655 16.88 -3.79 47.13
C TYR A 655 16.61 -4.91 48.15
N GLY A 656 16.12 -6.08 47.73
CA GLY A 656 16.20 -7.34 48.49
C GLY A 656 16.09 -7.26 50.02
N LEU A 657 14.97 -6.77 50.56
CA LEU A 657 14.63 -6.92 51.98
C LEU A 657 13.74 -8.15 52.18
N THR A 658 14.06 -8.97 53.18
CA THR A 658 13.52 -10.33 53.34
C THR A 658 12.15 -10.44 54.02
N GLY A 659 11.54 -9.32 54.44
CA GLY A 659 10.14 -9.24 54.87
C GLY A 659 9.69 -10.26 55.93
N LEU A 660 10.44 -10.40 57.04
CA LEU A 660 10.13 -11.41 58.06
C LEU A 660 9.18 -10.90 59.18
N ASN A 661 9.29 -9.63 59.58
CA ASN A 661 8.26 -8.77 60.19
C ASN A 661 8.89 -7.44 60.66
N LYS A 662 8.05 -6.40 60.79
CA LYS A 662 8.45 -5.03 61.16
C LYS A 662 9.19 -4.93 62.50
N GLN A 663 8.92 -5.82 63.45
CA GLN A 663 9.52 -5.82 64.79
C GLN A 663 10.98 -6.33 64.76
N ASP A 664 11.25 -7.36 63.97
CA ASP A 664 12.57 -7.94 63.78
C ASP A 664 13.49 -6.99 63.00
N ASP A 665 12.93 -6.24 62.04
CA ASP A 665 13.66 -5.26 61.26
C ASP A 665 14.04 -4.03 62.10
N TYR A 666 13.24 -3.61 63.08
CA TYR A 666 13.65 -2.58 64.03
C TYR A 666 14.83 -3.00 64.92
N ALA A 667 14.87 -4.28 65.31
CA ALA A 667 15.92 -4.82 66.17
C ALA A 667 17.28 -4.99 65.43
N LEU A 668 17.30 -4.80 64.11
CA LEU A 668 18.50 -4.94 63.28
C LEU A 668 19.45 -3.73 63.36
N ALA A 669 18.98 -2.57 63.84
CA ALA A 669 19.76 -1.33 63.92
C ALA A 669 21.06 -1.51 64.73
N ASP A 670 20.96 -2.10 65.92
CA ASP A 670 22.08 -2.28 66.85
C ASP A 670 23.10 -3.28 66.33
N LYS A 671 22.66 -4.30 65.58
CA LYS A 671 23.56 -5.31 64.98
C LYS A 671 24.38 -4.76 63.82
N LEU A 672 23.84 -3.78 63.10
CA LEU A 672 24.45 -3.17 61.92
C LEU A 672 25.14 -1.83 62.23
N GLY A 673 25.10 -1.38 63.50
CA GLY A 673 25.75 -0.16 63.95
C GLY A 673 25.08 1.13 63.47
N PHE A 674 23.79 1.06 63.11
CA PHE A 674 23.01 2.23 62.70
C PHE A 674 22.43 2.96 63.92
N SER A 675 22.20 4.27 63.80
CA SER A 675 21.46 5.02 64.81
C SER A 675 19.98 4.60 64.80
N GLU A 676 19.46 4.19 65.96
CA GLU A 676 18.12 3.59 66.14
C GLU A 676 16.96 4.45 65.59
N GLY A 677 17.00 5.77 65.77
CA GLY A 677 15.92 6.68 65.34
C GLY A 677 15.71 6.71 63.82
N PRO A 678 16.71 7.12 63.01
CA PRO A 678 16.62 7.11 61.55
C PRO A 678 16.34 5.72 60.96
N TRP A 679 16.86 4.66 61.58
CA TRP A 679 16.59 3.30 61.16
C TRP A 679 15.12 2.90 61.33
N LYS A 680 14.51 3.24 62.47
CA LYS A 680 13.07 2.98 62.68
C LYS A 680 12.20 3.74 61.68
N THR A 681 12.50 5.03 61.43
CA THR A 681 11.81 5.83 60.40
C THR A 681 11.93 5.20 59.00
N TYR A 682 13.12 4.68 58.65
CA TYR A 682 13.34 3.98 57.39
C TYR A 682 12.47 2.72 57.27
N VAL A 683 12.44 1.88 58.31
CA VAL A 683 11.64 0.64 58.36
C VAL A 683 10.13 0.96 58.31
N ASP A 684 9.68 2.00 59.01
CA ASP A 684 8.28 2.45 59.00
C ASP A 684 7.78 2.87 57.62
N THR A 685 8.56 3.70 56.93
CA THR A 685 8.26 4.20 55.59
C THR A 685 8.19 3.06 54.56
N TRP A 686 9.03 2.04 54.71
CA TRP A 686 9.07 0.89 53.80
C TRP A 686 7.83 -0.01 53.93
N TYR A 687 7.46 -0.42 55.16
CA TYR A 687 6.27 -1.25 55.37
C TYR A 687 4.96 -0.53 55.00
N GLY A 688 4.88 0.80 55.18
CA GLY A 688 3.70 1.58 54.76
C GLY A 688 3.48 1.59 53.24
N LEU A 689 4.55 1.66 52.45
CA LEU A 689 4.47 1.58 50.98
C LEU A 689 4.08 0.17 50.51
N GLN A 690 4.55 -0.86 51.20
CA GLN A 690 4.22 -2.25 50.89
C GLN A 690 2.72 -2.53 51.08
N ASP A 691 2.12 -2.07 52.18
CA ASP A 691 0.69 -2.25 52.45
C ASP A 691 -0.19 -1.54 51.41
N GLU A 692 0.17 -0.31 51.03
CA GLU A 692 -0.55 0.45 50.00
C GLU A 692 -0.39 -0.17 48.59
N PHE A 693 0.76 -0.78 48.29
CA PHE A 693 0.98 -1.52 47.05
C PHE A 693 0.16 -2.82 46.98
N VAL A 694 0.04 -3.54 48.09
CA VAL A 694 -0.83 -4.72 48.16
C VAL A 694 -2.30 -4.31 47.98
N ALA A 695 -2.73 -3.21 48.58
CA ALA A 695 -4.08 -2.67 48.41
C ALA A 695 -4.38 -2.24 46.96
N LEU A 696 -3.40 -1.65 46.27
CA LEU A 696 -3.51 -1.30 44.84
C LEU A 696 -3.85 -2.51 43.96
N ASN A 697 -3.29 -3.69 44.27
CA ASN A 697 -3.50 -4.89 43.47
C ASN A 697 -4.94 -5.41 43.51
N ALA A 698 -5.74 -5.00 44.50
CA ALA A 698 -7.15 -5.33 44.62
C ALA A 698 -8.09 -4.38 43.83
N LEU A 699 -7.56 -3.29 43.24
CA LEU A 699 -8.34 -2.31 42.47
C LEU A 699 -8.26 -2.58 40.96
N ASP A 700 -9.24 -2.07 40.21
CA ASP A 700 -9.34 -2.11 38.75
C ASP A 700 -9.65 -0.73 38.13
N GLY A 701 -9.56 -0.65 36.80
CA GLY A 701 -9.93 0.55 36.03
C GLY A 701 -9.26 1.86 36.47
N GLN A 702 -10.01 2.96 36.45
CA GLN A 702 -9.52 4.30 36.79
C GLN A 702 -9.15 4.44 38.28
N ALA A 703 -9.85 3.71 39.17
CA ALA A 703 -9.56 3.73 40.61
C ALA A 703 -8.17 3.17 40.92
N LYS A 704 -7.75 2.12 40.20
CA LYS A 704 -6.38 1.61 40.28
C LYS A 704 -5.35 2.64 39.80
N ILE A 705 -5.68 3.41 38.75
CA ILE A 705 -4.80 4.42 38.18
C ILE A 705 -4.59 5.59 39.15
N ASP A 706 -5.66 6.09 39.76
CA ASP A 706 -5.58 7.20 40.71
C ASP A 706 -4.84 6.78 41.99
N ALA A 707 -5.07 5.55 42.46
CA ALA A 707 -4.33 4.96 43.57
C ALA A 707 -2.84 4.76 43.24
N ALA A 708 -2.52 4.29 42.02
CA ALA A 708 -1.13 4.13 41.56
C ALA A 708 -0.40 5.48 41.49
N LYS A 709 -1.05 6.53 40.96
CA LYS A 709 -0.49 7.90 40.93
C LYS A 709 -0.24 8.45 42.33
N ALA A 710 -1.19 8.26 43.25
CA ALA A 710 -1.03 8.67 44.64
C ALA A 710 0.12 7.92 45.33
N LEU A 711 0.23 6.61 45.08
CA LEU A 711 1.31 5.78 45.62
C LEU A 711 2.68 6.16 45.06
N ALA A 712 2.76 6.49 43.76
CA ALA A 712 3.99 6.98 43.13
C ALA A 712 4.47 8.29 43.75
N ALA A 713 3.57 9.25 44.03
CA ALA A 713 3.93 10.50 44.69
C ALA A 713 4.41 10.28 46.14
N LYS A 714 3.79 9.35 46.88
CA LYS A 714 4.25 8.95 48.22
C LYS A 714 5.61 8.25 48.17
N TYR A 715 5.86 7.46 47.13
CA TYR A 715 7.13 6.81 46.90
C TYR A 715 8.25 7.81 46.58
N GLU A 716 8.01 8.82 45.75
CA GLU A 716 8.98 9.89 45.49
C GLU A 716 9.33 10.66 46.77
N ALA A 717 8.34 10.97 47.61
CA ALA A 717 8.57 11.56 48.92
C ALA A 717 9.36 10.62 49.85
N ALA A 718 9.04 9.33 49.82
CA ALA A 718 9.76 8.30 50.57
C ALA A 718 11.18 8.09 50.04
N GLN A 719 11.46 8.20 48.74
CA GLN A 719 12.81 8.14 48.19
C GLN A 719 13.70 9.27 48.71
N ALA A 720 13.16 10.48 48.88
CA ALA A 720 13.88 11.59 49.47
C ALA A 720 14.22 11.37 50.96
N GLU A 721 13.39 10.60 51.68
CA GLU A 721 13.61 10.19 53.07
C GLU A 721 14.55 8.97 53.18
N LEU A 722 14.33 7.92 52.37
CA LEU A 722 15.09 6.66 52.31
C LEU A 722 16.47 6.82 51.66
N GLY A 723 16.65 7.85 50.82
CA GLY A 723 17.95 8.29 50.27
C GLY A 723 18.87 8.90 51.32
N LYS A 724 18.36 9.23 52.51
CA LYS A 724 19.13 9.46 53.74
C LYS A 724 19.31 8.16 54.53
N SER A 725 19.63 7.07 53.83
CA SER A 725 19.98 5.80 54.47
C SER A 725 21.02 6.08 55.58
N PRO A 726 20.93 5.48 56.78
CA PRO A 726 21.87 5.77 57.85
C PRO A 726 23.29 5.48 57.35
N SER A 727 24.05 6.54 57.09
CA SER A 727 25.32 6.43 56.37
C SER A 727 26.40 5.88 57.27
N VAL A 728 27.07 4.82 56.82
CA VAL A 728 28.39 4.45 57.33
C VAL A 728 29.43 5.38 56.69
N ASP A 729 30.31 5.99 57.49
CA ASP A 729 31.33 6.96 57.09
C ASP A 729 32.25 6.42 55.95
N PRO A 730 32.29 7.05 54.75
CA PRO A 730 32.92 6.48 53.55
C PRO A 730 34.40 6.84 53.31
N THR A 731 35.20 7.29 54.28
CA THR A 731 36.59 7.73 54.00
C THR A 731 37.66 6.63 54.14
N ASP A 732 37.82 5.76 53.13
CA ASP A 732 39.05 4.95 52.96
C ASP A 732 39.86 5.39 51.72
N PRO A 733 40.84 6.31 51.86
CA PRO A 733 41.63 6.82 50.74
C PRO A 733 42.54 5.76 50.08
N ALA A 734 42.66 4.56 50.65
CA ALA A 734 43.40 3.45 50.04
C ALA A 734 42.61 2.68 48.97
N ASN A 735 41.32 2.98 48.81
CA ASN A 735 40.44 2.31 47.84
C ASN A 735 40.32 3.09 46.52
N PRO A 736 40.85 2.56 45.40
CA PRO A 736 40.75 3.21 44.10
C PRO A 736 39.41 2.93 43.38
N PHE A 737 38.59 2.00 43.88
CA PHE A 737 37.42 1.49 43.16
C PHE A 737 36.12 2.00 43.77
N THR A 738 35.29 2.65 42.95
CA THR A 738 34.02 3.24 43.41
C THR A 738 32.93 2.22 43.75
N ASP A 739 33.07 0.98 43.27
CA ASP A 739 32.14 -0.13 43.46
C ASP A 739 32.66 -1.21 44.42
N VAL A 740 33.71 -0.91 45.19
CA VAL A 740 34.27 -1.78 46.23
C VAL A 740 34.14 -1.06 47.56
N LEU A 741 33.26 -1.53 48.44
CA LEU A 741 32.91 -0.82 49.68
C LEU A 741 33.33 -1.62 50.91
N LYS A 742 34.02 -0.97 51.84
CA LYS A 742 34.51 -1.59 53.08
C LYS A 742 33.34 -2.09 53.91
N GLY A 743 33.37 -3.36 54.31
CA GLY A 743 32.28 -4.00 55.05
C GLY A 743 31.11 -4.50 54.20
N HIS A 744 31.05 -4.17 52.90
CA HIS A 744 29.96 -4.57 52.00
C HIS A 744 30.42 -5.47 50.84
N THR A 745 31.56 -5.17 50.22
CA THR A 745 32.11 -5.99 49.14
C THR A 745 32.90 -7.16 49.76
N PRO A 746 32.51 -8.42 49.51
CA PRO A 746 33.29 -9.57 49.93
C PRO A 746 34.74 -9.46 49.44
N HIS A 747 35.68 -9.93 50.26
CA HIS A 747 37.11 -9.87 49.95
C HIS A 747 37.68 -8.46 49.75
N TYR A 748 37.04 -7.42 50.31
CA TYR A 748 37.51 -6.03 50.24
C TYR A 748 39.03 -5.90 50.46
N SER A 749 39.56 -6.44 51.55
CA SER A 749 40.99 -6.37 51.88
C SER A 749 41.89 -7.03 50.83
N ASP A 750 41.44 -8.14 50.24
CA ASP A 750 42.21 -8.87 49.22
C ASP A 750 42.22 -8.11 47.89
N ILE A 751 41.11 -7.46 47.54
CA ILE A 751 40.98 -6.61 46.35
C ILE A 751 41.94 -5.41 46.45
N ILE A 752 41.94 -4.71 47.59
CA ILE A 752 42.82 -3.56 47.82
C ILE A 752 44.29 -3.99 47.84
N ALA A 753 44.63 -5.08 48.54
CA ALA A 753 45.99 -5.60 48.59
C ALA A 753 46.51 -6.02 47.20
N GLY A 754 45.67 -6.70 46.41
CA GLY A 754 46.02 -7.10 45.05
C GLY A 754 46.20 -5.91 44.10
N TYR A 755 45.44 -4.83 44.28
CA TYR A 755 45.61 -3.59 43.52
C TYR A 755 46.93 -2.91 43.86
N GLN A 756 47.23 -2.76 45.15
CA GLN A 756 48.49 -2.17 45.62
C GLN A 756 49.72 -2.97 45.16
N ALA A 757 49.59 -4.29 45.07
CA ALA A 757 50.63 -5.18 44.53
C ALA A 757 50.75 -5.13 43.00
N GLY A 758 49.89 -4.38 42.30
CA GLY A 758 49.86 -4.28 40.84
C GLY A 758 49.33 -5.54 40.13
N VAL A 759 48.82 -6.52 40.88
CA VAL A 759 48.26 -7.77 40.34
C VAL A 759 46.84 -7.52 39.83
N ILE A 760 46.04 -6.77 40.60
CA ILE A 760 44.66 -6.43 40.29
C ILE A 760 44.58 -5.03 39.68
N LYS A 761 43.75 -4.89 38.64
CA LYS A 761 43.39 -3.61 38.02
C LYS A 761 41.87 -3.55 37.81
N GLY A 762 41.35 -2.34 37.65
CA GLY A 762 39.95 -2.09 37.31
C GLY A 762 39.78 -1.52 35.91
N TRP A 763 38.57 -1.08 35.60
CA TRP A 763 38.23 -0.37 34.38
C TRP A 763 38.17 1.12 34.66
N ASP A 764 38.85 1.91 33.83
CA ASP A 764 38.67 3.35 33.79
C ASP A 764 37.30 3.66 33.20
N GLU A 765 36.50 4.42 33.93
CA GLU A 765 35.18 4.86 33.50
C GLU A 765 35.26 6.26 32.85
N PRO A 766 34.33 6.63 31.95
CA PRO A 766 34.37 7.92 31.24
C PRO A 766 34.39 9.16 32.15
N ASN A 767 33.92 9.03 33.39
CA ASN A 767 33.89 10.08 34.40
C ASN A 767 35.22 10.23 35.20
N GLY A 768 36.26 9.47 34.84
CA GLY A 768 37.57 9.49 35.52
C GLY A 768 37.64 8.66 36.80
N THR A 769 36.58 7.91 37.15
CA THR A 769 36.58 6.94 38.24
C THR A 769 37.06 5.57 37.76
N VAL A 770 37.40 4.67 38.68
CA VAL A 770 37.77 3.28 38.35
C VAL A 770 36.78 2.32 39.01
N THR A 771 36.32 1.30 38.28
CA THR A 771 35.47 0.22 38.82
C THR A 771 36.18 -1.13 38.81
N PHE A 772 35.95 -1.95 39.82
CA PHE A 772 36.50 -3.31 39.96
C PHE A 772 35.58 -4.40 39.42
N ARG A 773 34.27 -4.15 39.40
CA ARG A 773 33.19 -5.03 38.94
C ARG A 773 33.21 -6.40 39.64
N PRO A 774 33.02 -6.45 40.97
CA PRO A 774 33.33 -7.61 41.80
C PRO A 774 32.56 -8.90 41.44
N ARG A 775 31.36 -8.77 40.85
CA ARG A 775 30.47 -9.90 40.52
C ARG A 775 30.58 -10.41 39.09
N ILE A 776 31.46 -9.85 38.25
CA ILE A 776 31.67 -10.33 36.88
C ILE A 776 32.49 -11.63 36.90
N GLU A 777 32.09 -12.61 36.09
CA GLU A 777 32.86 -13.82 35.85
C GLU A 777 34.16 -13.51 35.09
N VAL A 778 35.26 -14.15 35.48
CA VAL A 778 36.56 -13.93 34.86
C VAL A 778 36.71 -14.84 33.64
N VAL A 779 37.13 -14.28 32.51
CA VAL A 779 37.46 -15.08 31.31
C VAL A 779 38.93 -15.50 31.30
N ARG A 780 39.24 -16.59 30.60
CA ARG A 780 40.58 -17.22 30.59
C ARG A 780 41.71 -16.28 30.14
N GLN A 781 41.46 -15.42 29.15
CA GLN A 781 42.46 -14.46 28.68
C GLN A 781 42.80 -13.40 29.74
N ASP A 782 41.81 -12.93 30.51
CA ASP A 782 42.04 -11.98 31.61
C ASP A 782 42.83 -12.65 32.74
N PHE A 783 42.55 -13.94 32.99
CA PHE A 783 43.30 -14.73 33.95
C PHE A 783 44.77 -14.89 33.56
N ALA A 784 45.10 -15.02 32.27
CA ALA A 784 46.50 -15.04 31.82
C ALA A 784 47.24 -13.74 32.21
N ALA A 785 46.57 -12.59 32.13
CA ALA A 785 47.14 -11.32 32.58
C ALA A 785 47.32 -11.25 34.10
N PHE A 786 46.38 -11.78 34.88
CA PHE A 786 46.54 -11.90 36.34
C PHE A 786 47.73 -12.80 36.70
N LEU A 787 47.90 -13.95 36.04
CA LEU A 787 49.04 -14.86 36.26
C LEU A 787 50.37 -14.20 35.91
N TYR A 788 50.46 -13.49 34.79
CA TYR A 788 51.67 -12.79 34.39
C TYR A 788 52.08 -11.74 35.42
N ARG A 789 51.13 -10.95 35.93
CA ARG A 789 51.38 -9.95 36.97
C ARG A 789 51.72 -10.61 38.32
N LEU A 790 51.04 -11.71 38.66
CA LEU A 790 51.30 -12.49 39.86
C LEU A 790 52.75 -13.05 39.86
N ALA A 791 53.27 -13.45 38.70
CA ALA A 791 54.65 -13.88 38.51
C ALA A 791 55.68 -12.73 38.47
N GLY A 792 55.26 -11.49 38.77
CA GLY A 792 56.14 -10.31 38.79
C GLY A 792 56.35 -9.65 37.43
N SER A 793 55.49 -9.94 36.43
CA SER A 793 55.58 -9.38 35.07
C SER A 793 56.97 -9.56 34.42
N PRO A 794 57.51 -10.79 34.35
CA PRO A 794 58.86 -11.04 33.87
C PRO A 794 59.06 -10.55 32.43
N GLU A 795 60.27 -10.08 32.12
CA GLU A 795 60.65 -9.70 30.76
C GLU A 795 60.41 -10.86 29.78
N TYR A 796 59.60 -10.59 28.75
CA TYR A 796 59.23 -11.56 27.74
C TYR A 796 59.06 -10.86 26.39
N THR A 797 59.85 -11.30 25.41
CA THR A 797 59.74 -10.89 24.01
C THR A 797 58.81 -11.85 23.28
N VAL A 798 57.75 -11.31 22.69
CA VAL A 798 56.75 -12.06 21.93
C VAL A 798 57.41 -12.79 20.75
N SER A 799 57.14 -14.10 20.63
CA SER A 799 57.57 -14.93 19.51
C SER A 799 56.41 -15.75 19.00
N ALA A 800 56.16 -15.73 17.68
CA ALA A 800 55.09 -16.52 17.08
C ALA A 800 55.27 -18.03 17.31
N ALA A 801 56.51 -18.52 17.49
CA ALA A 801 56.80 -19.92 17.80
C ALA A 801 56.31 -20.35 19.20
N ASP A 802 56.09 -19.40 20.10
CA ASP A 802 55.53 -19.65 21.43
C ASP A 802 54.00 -19.75 21.40
N ASN A 803 53.34 -19.35 20.31
CA ASN A 803 51.91 -19.56 20.15
C ASN A 803 51.61 -21.04 19.92
N LYS A 804 50.92 -21.67 20.88
CA LYS A 804 50.52 -23.09 20.81
C LYS A 804 49.05 -23.27 20.46
N PHE A 805 48.32 -22.17 20.21
CA PHE A 805 46.86 -22.18 20.09
C PHE A 805 46.40 -21.65 18.74
N THR A 806 45.41 -22.31 18.16
CA THR A 806 44.87 -21.96 16.83
C THR A 806 43.98 -20.72 16.83
N ASP A 807 43.39 -20.37 17.98
CA ASP A 807 42.46 -19.26 18.19
C ASP A 807 43.12 -18.01 18.81
N VAL A 808 44.44 -18.01 19.01
CA VAL A 808 45.19 -16.88 19.56
C VAL A 808 45.95 -16.16 18.45
N THR A 809 45.67 -14.87 18.29
CA THR A 809 46.24 -13.99 17.24
C THR A 809 46.83 -12.73 17.88
N PRO A 810 47.65 -11.93 17.17
CA PRO A 810 48.19 -10.68 17.72
C PRO A 810 47.13 -9.69 18.24
N ASP A 811 45.89 -9.77 17.75
CA ASP A 811 44.77 -8.94 18.19
C ASP A 811 44.03 -9.49 19.41
N THR A 812 44.34 -10.71 19.86
CA THR A 812 43.74 -11.32 21.05
C THR A 812 44.13 -10.51 22.30
N PRO A 813 43.17 -10.10 23.15
CA PRO A 813 43.49 -9.43 24.40
C PRO A 813 44.47 -10.25 25.25
N HIS A 814 45.47 -9.58 25.82
CA HIS A 814 46.52 -10.22 26.61
C HIS A 814 47.40 -11.22 25.81
N TYR A 815 47.54 -11.04 24.49
CA TYR A 815 48.36 -11.88 23.61
C TYR A 815 49.76 -12.16 24.16
N LYS A 816 50.46 -11.13 24.66
CA LYS A 816 51.80 -11.27 25.26
C LYS A 816 51.78 -12.22 26.45
N GLU A 817 50.84 -12.03 27.38
CA GLU A 817 50.73 -12.80 28.60
C GLU A 817 50.31 -14.26 28.33
N ILE A 818 49.43 -14.47 27.34
CA ILE A 818 49.03 -15.81 26.89
C ILE A 818 50.24 -16.57 26.32
N LEU A 819 51.03 -15.95 25.43
CA LEU A 819 52.21 -16.58 24.83
C LEU A 819 53.31 -16.86 25.86
N TRP A 820 53.53 -15.95 26.80
CA TRP A 820 54.44 -16.18 27.92
C TRP A 820 54.01 -17.41 28.74
N ALA A 821 52.73 -17.50 29.10
CA ALA A 821 52.20 -18.61 29.88
C ALA A 821 52.24 -19.94 29.11
N ALA A 822 52.02 -19.91 27.80
CA ALA A 822 52.12 -21.06 26.91
C ALA A 822 53.57 -21.56 26.79
N LYS A 823 54.53 -20.66 26.57
CA LYS A 823 55.96 -20.97 26.51
C LYS A 823 56.46 -21.70 27.75
N ASN A 824 56.04 -21.24 28.93
CA ASN A 824 56.44 -21.82 30.21
C ASN A 824 55.59 -23.04 30.62
N GLY A 825 54.63 -23.46 29.79
CA GLY A 825 53.78 -24.62 30.06
C GLY A 825 52.74 -24.42 31.17
N TYR A 826 52.52 -23.18 31.62
CA TYR A 826 51.52 -22.84 32.63
C TYR A 826 50.11 -23.01 32.06
N ILE A 827 49.92 -22.64 30.79
CA ILE A 827 48.68 -22.83 30.03
C ILE A 827 48.95 -23.82 28.88
N LYS A 828 48.15 -24.89 28.81
CA LYS A 828 48.30 -25.95 27.79
C LYS A 828 47.20 -25.96 26.72
N GLY A 829 46.14 -25.16 26.89
CA GLY A 829 44.98 -25.15 26.00
C GLY A 829 44.10 -26.39 26.15
N TYR A 830 43.15 -26.54 25.23
CA TYR A 830 42.27 -27.70 25.11
C TYR A 830 42.83 -28.71 24.10
N ALA A 831 42.29 -29.93 24.12
CA ALA A 831 42.74 -31.03 23.26
C ALA A 831 42.55 -30.75 21.75
N ASP A 832 41.67 -29.83 21.39
CA ASP A 832 41.42 -29.38 20.01
C ASP A 832 42.45 -28.34 19.50
N GLY A 833 43.43 -27.97 20.34
CA GLY A 833 44.46 -27.00 20.01
C GLY A 833 44.05 -25.54 20.24
N THR A 834 42.93 -25.27 20.92
CA THR A 834 42.47 -23.91 21.24
C THR A 834 42.83 -23.46 22.66
N PHE A 835 42.86 -22.15 22.90
CA PHE A 835 42.97 -21.54 24.22
C PHE A 835 41.60 -21.26 24.85
N ALA A 836 40.61 -20.94 24.01
CA ALA A 836 39.26 -20.47 24.33
C ALA A 836 39.27 -19.23 25.25
N GLY A 837 39.89 -18.13 24.81
CA GLY A 837 40.16 -16.95 25.64
C GLY A 837 38.94 -16.30 26.31
N MET A 838 37.78 -16.33 25.66
CA MET A 838 36.52 -15.77 26.18
C MET A 838 35.70 -16.74 27.03
N ALA A 839 36.12 -18.01 27.16
CA ALA A 839 35.46 -18.93 28.07
C ALA A 839 35.71 -18.50 29.53
N THR A 840 34.69 -18.61 30.37
CA THR A 840 34.77 -18.26 31.79
C THR A 840 35.64 -19.29 32.50
N ILE A 841 36.58 -18.79 33.33
CA ILE A 841 37.55 -19.65 33.98
C ILE A 841 36.90 -20.43 35.11
N GLN A 842 37.10 -21.74 35.10
CA GLN A 842 36.63 -22.62 36.16
C GLN A 842 37.64 -22.67 37.31
N ARG A 843 37.15 -22.90 38.54
CA ARG A 843 37.95 -22.92 39.78
C ARG A 843 39.16 -23.85 39.69
N GLN A 844 38.98 -25.06 39.18
CA GLN A 844 40.05 -26.05 39.07
C GLN A 844 41.10 -25.67 38.02
N ASP A 845 40.70 -25.03 36.92
CA ASP A 845 41.64 -24.57 35.89
C ASP A 845 42.53 -23.44 36.44
N ALA A 846 41.95 -22.53 37.23
CA ALA A 846 42.72 -21.46 37.88
C ALA A 846 43.75 -22.03 38.87
N MET A 847 43.38 -23.02 39.68
CA MET A 847 44.31 -23.66 40.63
C MET A 847 45.41 -24.42 39.92
N GLU A 848 45.08 -25.15 38.86
CA GLU A 848 46.05 -25.89 38.04
C GLU A 848 47.10 -24.95 37.42
N MET A 849 46.66 -23.80 36.90
CA MET A 849 47.58 -22.82 36.33
C MET A 849 48.47 -22.16 37.40
N ILE A 850 47.92 -21.78 38.56
CA ILE A 850 48.71 -21.23 39.69
C ILE A 850 49.70 -22.28 40.21
N TYR A 851 49.29 -23.54 40.30
CA TYR A 851 50.14 -24.66 40.72
C TYR A 851 51.33 -24.87 39.77
N ARG A 852 51.12 -24.74 38.46
CA ARG A 852 52.20 -24.80 37.47
C ARG A 852 53.15 -23.60 37.57
N VAL A 853 52.61 -22.40 37.83
CA VAL A 853 53.45 -21.21 38.10
C VAL A 853 54.33 -21.44 39.34
N ALA A 854 53.82 -22.15 40.36
CA ALA A 854 54.59 -22.55 41.54
C ALA A 854 55.61 -23.68 41.29
N GLY A 855 55.75 -24.17 40.06
CA GLY A 855 56.67 -25.25 39.70
C GLY A 855 56.12 -26.66 39.96
N SER A 856 54.80 -26.81 40.10
CA SER A 856 54.13 -28.09 40.34
C SER A 856 54.72 -28.91 41.50
N PRO A 857 54.79 -28.34 42.71
CA PRO A 857 55.38 -29.02 43.87
C PRO A 857 54.65 -30.32 44.24
N LYS A 858 55.41 -31.32 44.71
CA LYS A 858 54.85 -32.61 45.12
C LYS A 858 53.92 -32.45 46.32
N VAL A 859 52.76 -33.13 46.26
CA VAL A 859 51.73 -33.08 47.30
C VAL A 859 51.70 -34.40 48.09
N ALA A 860 51.44 -34.34 49.39
CA ALA A 860 51.27 -35.52 50.22
C ALA A 860 49.83 -36.04 50.13
N ASP A 861 49.63 -37.37 50.23
CA ASP A 861 48.30 -37.99 50.08
C ASP A 861 47.28 -37.52 51.14
N ALA A 862 47.72 -37.04 52.30
CA ALA A 862 46.87 -36.52 53.37
C ALA A 862 46.19 -35.17 53.04
N ASP A 863 46.66 -34.45 52.01
CA ASP A 863 46.19 -33.10 51.68
C ASP A 863 44.99 -33.06 50.69
N LYS A 864 44.50 -34.23 50.22
CA LYS A 864 43.47 -34.39 49.16
C LYS A 864 42.02 -34.03 49.57
N ALA A 865 41.84 -33.11 50.51
CA ALA A 865 40.66 -33.05 51.38
C ALA A 865 39.53 -32.09 50.95
N PHE A 866 39.03 -32.12 49.71
CA PHE A 866 37.67 -31.63 49.40
C PHE A 866 36.81 -32.75 48.84
N THR A 867 35.53 -32.79 49.21
CA THR A 867 34.60 -33.90 48.93
C THR A 867 34.41 -34.19 47.44
N ASP A 868 34.59 -33.19 46.57
CA ASP A 868 34.37 -33.25 45.12
C ASP A 868 35.66 -33.22 44.28
N SER A 869 36.85 -33.20 44.90
CA SER A 869 38.12 -32.96 44.19
C SER A 869 38.96 -34.21 43.92
N ALA A 870 38.79 -35.27 44.74
CA ALA A 870 39.71 -36.42 44.79
C ALA A 870 39.72 -37.29 43.51
N ALA A 871 38.62 -37.30 42.74
CA ALA A 871 38.48 -38.09 41.51
C ALA A 871 38.76 -37.29 40.22
N THR A 872 39.26 -36.06 40.34
CA THR A 872 39.48 -35.17 39.19
C THR A 872 40.93 -35.21 38.70
N PRO A 873 41.21 -34.91 37.42
CA PRO A 873 42.58 -34.74 36.92
C PRO A 873 43.36 -33.60 37.61
N PHE A 874 42.69 -32.75 38.38
CA PHE A 874 43.24 -31.58 39.04
C PHE A 874 43.50 -31.80 40.54
N ALA A 875 43.35 -33.03 41.04
CA ALA A 875 43.41 -33.35 42.46
C ALA A 875 44.68 -32.83 43.15
N ASP A 876 45.84 -32.95 42.50
CA ASP A 876 47.12 -32.50 43.06
C ASP A 876 47.19 -30.97 43.17
N SER A 877 46.78 -30.22 42.14
CA SER A 877 46.79 -28.75 42.20
C SER A 877 45.83 -28.20 43.26
N ILE A 878 44.66 -28.81 43.40
CA ILE A 878 43.65 -28.44 44.40
C ILE A 878 44.16 -28.77 45.81
N ALA A 879 44.76 -29.94 46.00
CA ALA A 879 45.32 -30.37 47.28
C ALA A 879 46.48 -29.47 47.73
N TRP A 880 47.38 -29.12 46.80
CA TRP A 880 48.44 -28.15 47.07
C TRP A 880 47.86 -26.76 47.44
N ALA A 881 46.90 -26.26 46.66
CA ALA A 881 46.29 -24.96 46.91
C ALA A 881 45.60 -24.92 48.30
N LYS A 882 45.00 -26.03 48.73
CA LYS A 882 44.47 -26.18 50.09
C LYS A 882 45.57 -26.15 51.14
N ALA A 883 46.63 -26.95 50.97
CA ALA A 883 47.75 -27.04 51.91
C ALA A 883 48.46 -25.69 52.12
N GLN A 884 48.51 -24.86 51.07
CA GLN A 884 49.06 -23.51 51.13
C GLN A 884 48.05 -22.43 51.57
N GLY A 885 46.79 -22.82 51.85
CA GLY A 885 45.73 -21.89 52.24
C GLY A 885 45.28 -20.94 51.14
N ILE A 886 45.61 -21.22 49.87
CA ILE A 886 45.18 -20.42 48.72
C ILE A 886 43.66 -20.53 48.55
N THR A 887 43.12 -21.75 48.68
CA THR A 887 41.68 -22.02 48.70
C THR A 887 41.25 -22.66 50.02
N THR A 888 40.09 -22.26 50.52
CA THR A 888 39.47 -22.82 51.73
C THR A 888 38.27 -23.72 51.42
N GLY A 889 37.82 -23.79 50.16
CA GLY A 889 36.58 -24.44 49.75
C GLY A 889 35.32 -23.68 50.19
N TYR A 890 34.17 -24.31 49.97
CA TYR A 890 32.87 -23.88 50.45
C TYR A 890 32.56 -24.49 51.83
N GLU A 891 31.59 -23.90 52.54
CA GLU A 891 31.19 -24.36 53.89
C GLU A 891 30.68 -25.81 53.91
N ASP A 892 30.16 -26.31 52.79
CA ASP A 892 29.71 -27.70 52.61
C ASP A 892 30.87 -28.71 52.46
N GLY A 893 32.12 -28.26 52.54
CA GLY A 893 33.32 -29.09 52.40
C GLY A 893 33.72 -29.41 50.96
N SER A 894 33.02 -28.86 49.96
CA SER A 894 33.38 -28.96 48.54
C SER A 894 34.39 -27.89 48.12
N PHE A 895 35.16 -28.18 47.07
CA PHE A 895 35.96 -27.19 46.35
C PHE A 895 35.11 -26.39 45.36
N GLY A 896 34.09 -27.02 44.77
CA GLY A 896 33.25 -26.50 43.70
C GLY A 896 33.84 -26.73 42.31
N VAL A 897 34.26 -27.96 42.00
CA VAL A 897 34.80 -28.33 40.68
C VAL A 897 33.78 -28.00 39.58
N GLY A 898 34.25 -27.35 38.50
CA GLY A 898 33.42 -26.93 37.36
C GLY A 898 32.72 -25.58 37.54
N ARG A 899 32.68 -25.01 38.75
CA ARG A 899 32.13 -23.67 38.96
C ARG A 899 33.07 -22.59 38.43
N THR A 900 32.49 -21.55 37.85
CA THR A 900 33.18 -20.35 37.38
C THR A 900 33.64 -19.48 38.55
N ILE A 901 34.59 -18.58 38.30
CA ILE A 901 35.12 -17.65 39.32
C ILE A 901 34.68 -16.23 38.99
N ILE A 902 34.09 -15.54 39.97
CA ILE A 902 33.84 -14.10 39.91
C ILE A 902 35.04 -13.32 40.45
N ARG A 903 35.20 -12.07 40.01
CA ARG A 903 36.40 -11.24 40.26
C ARG A 903 36.76 -11.05 41.73
N GLN A 904 35.79 -10.85 42.61
CA GLN A 904 36.03 -10.68 44.05
C GLN A 904 36.61 -11.95 44.70
N ASP A 905 36.14 -13.14 44.31
CA ASP A 905 36.63 -14.41 44.84
C ASP A 905 38.03 -14.71 44.30
N LEU A 906 38.26 -14.37 43.02
CA LEU A 906 39.58 -14.48 42.42
C LEU A 906 40.60 -13.61 43.15
N ALA A 907 40.23 -12.40 43.59
CA ALA A 907 41.12 -11.50 44.31
C ALA A 907 41.68 -12.15 45.58
N ALA A 908 40.84 -12.88 46.33
CA ALA A 908 41.27 -13.63 47.50
C ALA A 908 42.27 -14.73 47.14
N PHE A 909 42.03 -15.49 46.07
CA PHE A 909 42.97 -16.51 45.61
C PHE A 909 44.31 -15.92 45.18
N LEU A 910 44.29 -14.85 44.40
CA LEU A 910 45.51 -14.19 43.92
C LEU A 910 46.32 -13.59 45.07
N ASN A 911 45.67 -12.94 46.05
CA ASN A 911 46.35 -12.37 47.21
C ASN A 911 47.06 -13.45 48.04
N ARG A 912 46.36 -14.56 48.31
CA ARG A 912 46.92 -15.69 49.05
C ARG A 912 48.03 -16.39 48.27
N ALA A 913 47.83 -16.61 46.96
CA ALA A 913 48.85 -17.18 46.09
C ALA A 913 50.11 -16.30 46.01
N ALA A 914 49.96 -14.98 45.99
CA ALA A 914 51.10 -14.05 45.98
C ALA A 914 51.99 -14.19 47.23
N ALA A 915 51.40 -14.48 48.39
CA ALA A 915 52.14 -14.74 49.62
C ALA A 915 52.93 -16.06 49.59
N VAL A 916 52.44 -17.04 48.83
CA VAL A 916 53.09 -18.36 48.67
C VAL A 916 54.21 -18.28 47.64
N LEU A 917 53.98 -17.62 46.51
CA LEU A 917 54.95 -17.51 45.40
C LEU A 917 56.14 -16.57 45.68
N LYS A 918 56.06 -15.73 46.72
CA LYS A 918 57.17 -14.85 47.17
C LYS A 918 58.15 -15.52 48.13
N LYS A 919 57.85 -16.73 48.62
CA LYS A 919 58.74 -17.56 49.45
C LYS A 919 59.56 -18.48 48.55
#